data_AF-A0AAW2G2C8-F1
#
_entry.id   AF-A0AAW2G2C8-F1
#
_cell.length_a   1.000
_cell.length_b   1.000
_cell.length_c   1.000
_cell.angle_alpha   90.00
_cell.angle_beta   90.00
_cell.angle_gamma   90.00
#
_symmetry.space_group_name_H-M   'P 1'
#
loop_
_entity.id
_entity.type
_entity.pdbx_description
1 polymer ?
#
loop_
_entity_poly.entity_id
_entity_poly.type
_entity_poly.pdbx_seq_one_letter_code
_entity_poly.pdbx_strand_id
1 'polypeptide(L)'
;MGAALLDLTQLDLGHSQDITLELKDPDRPKQHLGEIYLTATLWPRNQQEKEQYFQRTNRLADVNRRLKSQIWSSVVTIVLVEAKNLLPMDIDGLSDPYVKFRLGTEKYKSKVVNKTLNPIWLEQFDLHLYEDPYLGQELEVTVWDRDRSHQDDLMGKTVIDLATLERETTHRLWRELEDGSGSIFLLLTISGTTASETISDLAVHEETPIEHTQLVQRYSIMNTLQRIRDVGHLTVKVYRAQGLAAADLGGKSDPFCVLELVNSRLQTQTEYKTLAPNWQKIFTFNVKDINSVLEVTVYDEDRDHKVEFLGKVAIPLLKIRNGEKRWYALKDKKLRGRAKGNCPQILLEMTVIWNIFRACIRTLNPKEKKYMEPEVKFKRQVFLRNVLRLKAIIVIFIDIGKYIQSCWEWESKMRSIFALVIFILGCYYFEPYMIPGVALLILLKYYLLSGERSGFNHWICGQVAVMTGAPLIYATSQFQDHTEIGSDECPTPGDDDDDEDDKDKEEKKSLKERLQAIQEVTQTVQNSIGYLASLCEKVKNLFNFTIPYLSYLAILLTIAGAIVLYFIPVRYLILVWGVNKFSRKIFRPHSVPNNELLDLISRVPDNEELLNYKELKPMPTADCERGSPSSNATRREQRKRHKAA
;
A
#
# COMPACT_ATOMS: atom_id res chain seq x y z
N MET A 1 -68.26 18.12 -34.40
CA MET A 1 -67.62 17.09 -33.53
C MET A 1 -66.20 16.97 -34.05
N GLY A 2 -65.18 17.18 -33.21
CA GLY A 2 -63.79 17.11 -33.65
C GLY A 2 -63.34 15.67 -33.88
N ALA A 3 -62.23 15.50 -34.61
CA ALA A 3 -61.56 14.22 -34.83
C ALA A 3 -60.11 14.30 -34.34
N ALA A 4 -59.55 13.17 -33.93
CA ALA A 4 -58.15 13.03 -33.54
C ALA A 4 -57.50 11.88 -34.33
N LEU A 5 -56.22 12.03 -34.66
CA LEU A 5 -55.42 11.04 -35.36
C LEU A 5 -54.32 10.55 -34.43
N LEU A 6 -54.19 9.23 -34.29
CA LEU A 6 -53.11 8.59 -33.54
C LEU A 6 -52.14 7.94 -34.54
N ASP A 7 -50.89 8.39 -34.54
CA ASP A 7 -49.83 7.75 -35.30
C ASP A 7 -49.31 6.53 -34.52
N LEU A 8 -49.59 5.34 -35.06
CA LEU A 8 -49.19 4.07 -34.44
C LEU A 8 -47.66 3.89 -34.39
N THR A 9 -46.87 4.66 -35.16
CA THR A 9 -45.40 4.59 -35.12
C THR A 9 -44.80 5.18 -33.84
N GLN A 10 -45.60 5.92 -33.07
CA GLN A 10 -45.20 6.51 -31.78
C GLN A 10 -45.40 5.55 -30.60
N LEU A 11 -46.02 4.39 -30.82
CA LEU A 11 -46.32 3.40 -29.78
C LEU A 11 -45.28 2.29 -29.73
N ASP A 12 -44.85 1.93 -28.52
CA ASP A 12 -44.02 0.76 -28.31
C ASP A 12 -44.85 -0.53 -28.34
N LEU A 13 -44.30 -1.54 -29.02
CA LEU A 13 -44.90 -2.87 -29.14
C LEU A 13 -45.01 -3.56 -27.76
N GLY A 14 -46.22 -3.96 -27.38
CA GLY A 14 -46.49 -4.72 -26.16
C GLY A 14 -46.46 -3.92 -24.85
N HIS A 15 -46.25 -2.60 -24.90
CA HIS A 15 -46.32 -1.72 -23.74
C HIS A 15 -47.60 -0.87 -23.77
N SER A 16 -48.25 -0.76 -22.61
CA SER A 16 -49.41 0.11 -22.43
C SER A 16 -48.93 1.55 -22.28
N GLN A 17 -49.37 2.44 -23.16
CA GLN A 17 -49.00 3.86 -23.13
C GLN A 17 -50.25 4.73 -23.02
N ASP A 18 -50.17 5.72 -22.13
CA ASP A 18 -51.21 6.73 -21.96
C ASP A 18 -50.95 7.89 -22.92
N ILE A 19 -51.97 8.23 -23.72
CA ILE A 19 -51.86 9.20 -24.81
C ILE A 19 -52.98 10.23 -24.69
N THR A 20 -52.60 11.49 -24.85
CA THR A 20 -53.53 12.62 -24.94
C THR A 20 -53.61 13.09 -26.38
N LEU A 21 -54.81 13.07 -26.96
CA LEU A 21 -55.07 13.52 -28.33
C LEU A 21 -55.99 14.73 -28.35
N GLU A 22 -55.53 15.82 -28.95
CA GLU A 22 -56.35 17.01 -29.17
C GLU A 22 -57.36 16.81 -30.31
N LEU A 23 -58.62 17.18 -30.09
CA LEU A 23 -59.67 17.15 -31.09
C LEU A 23 -59.55 18.33 -32.05
N LYS A 24 -59.46 18.05 -33.35
CA LYS A 24 -59.36 19.05 -34.42
C LYS A 24 -60.54 18.93 -35.38
N ASP A 25 -61.08 20.06 -35.83
CA ASP A 25 -62.11 20.13 -36.86
C ASP A 25 -61.53 20.83 -38.10
N PRO A 26 -61.52 20.17 -39.27
CA PRO A 26 -60.99 20.76 -40.51
C PRO A 26 -61.64 22.09 -40.88
N ASP A 27 -62.91 22.28 -40.54
CA ASP A 27 -63.67 23.48 -40.89
C ASP A 27 -63.47 24.63 -39.87
N ARG A 28 -62.90 24.35 -38.70
CA ARG A 28 -62.68 25.32 -37.60
C ARG A 28 -61.34 25.08 -36.88
N PRO A 29 -60.19 25.32 -37.54
CA PRO A 29 -58.87 24.94 -37.03
C PRO A 29 -58.40 25.73 -35.80
N LYS A 30 -59.03 26.87 -35.49
CA LYS A 30 -58.66 27.73 -34.36
C LYS A 30 -59.50 27.51 -33.10
N GLN A 31 -60.50 26.65 -33.16
CA GLN A 31 -61.39 26.40 -32.04
C GLN A 31 -60.88 25.18 -31.26
N HIS A 32 -60.61 25.35 -29.97
CA HIS A 32 -60.22 24.23 -29.09
C HIS A 32 -61.45 23.39 -28.78
N LEU A 33 -61.45 22.12 -29.21
CA LEU A 33 -62.61 21.22 -29.12
C LEU A 33 -62.48 20.16 -28.02
N GLY A 34 -61.44 20.25 -27.19
CA GLY A 34 -61.16 19.33 -26.08
C GLY A 34 -60.09 18.29 -26.41
N GLU A 35 -59.78 17.47 -25.41
CA GLU A 35 -58.76 16.41 -25.47
C GLU A 35 -59.39 15.05 -25.16
N ILE A 36 -58.86 14.00 -25.79
CA ILE A 36 -59.17 12.60 -25.47
C ILE A 36 -57.96 12.00 -24.78
N TYR A 37 -58.19 11.44 -23.59
CA TYR A 37 -57.23 10.60 -22.90
C TYR A 37 -57.56 9.15 -23.20
N LEU A 38 -56.60 8.42 -23.77
CA LEU A 38 -56.76 7.00 -24.07
C LEU A 38 -55.47 6.25 -23.76
N THR A 39 -55.64 5.02 -23.28
CA THR A 39 -54.55 4.08 -23.10
C THR A 39 -54.56 3.13 -24.29
N ALA A 40 -53.46 3.07 -25.04
CA ALA A 40 -53.31 2.21 -26.21
C ALA A 40 -52.16 1.22 -26.01
N THR A 41 -52.32 0.02 -26.56
CA THR A 41 -51.26 -1.00 -26.60
C THR A 41 -51.16 -1.54 -28.02
N LEU A 42 -49.98 -1.42 -28.63
CA LEU A 42 -49.75 -1.89 -29.99
C LEU A 42 -49.36 -3.39 -29.97
N TRP A 43 -50.13 -4.21 -30.69
CA TRP A 43 -49.86 -5.64 -30.86
C TRP A 43 -49.63 -6.01 -32.32
N PRO A 44 -48.69 -6.93 -32.64
CA PRO A 44 -48.51 -7.43 -33.99
C PRO A 44 -49.75 -8.20 -34.44
N ARG A 45 -50.11 -8.06 -35.72
CA ARG A 45 -51.28 -8.73 -36.31
C ARG A 45 -51.07 -10.22 -36.51
N ASN A 46 -49.82 -10.66 -36.76
CA ASN A 46 -49.49 -12.03 -37.12
C ASN A 46 -48.66 -12.73 -36.03
N GLN A 47 -48.95 -14.02 -35.80
CA GLN A 47 -48.28 -14.84 -34.79
C GLN A 47 -46.77 -15.04 -35.10
N GLN A 48 -46.40 -15.12 -36.37
CA GLN A 48 -44.99 -15.20 -36.81
C GLN A 48 -44.20 -13.92 -36.53
N GLU A 49 -44.80 -12.74 -36.72
CA GLU A 49 -44.16 -11.45 -36.43
C GLU A 49 -43.96 -11.24 -34.93
N LYS A 50 -44.94 -11.70 -34.12
CA LYS A 50 -44.84 -11.76 -32.66
C LYS A 50 -43.64 -12.60 -32.24
N GLU A 51 -43.51 -13.82 -32.76
CA GLU A 51 -42.40 -14.71 -32.44
C GLU A 51 -41.03 -14.16 -32.88
N GLN A 52 -40.93 -13.55 -34.06
CA GLN A 52 -39.67 -12.94 -34.53
C GLN A 52 -39.22 -11.75 -33.67
N TYR A 53 -40.13 -10.85 -33.30
CA TYR A 53 -39.80 -9.68 -32.48
C TYR A 53 -39.34 -10.09 -31.07
N PHE A 54 -40.12 -10.97 -30.40
CA PHE A 54 -39.76 -11.44 -29.06
C PHE A 54 -38.51 -12.35 -29.06
N GLN A 55 -38.25 -13.15 -30.12
CA GLN A 55 -36.99 -13.89 -30.24
C GLN A 55 -35.78 -12.97 -30.44
N ARG A 56 -35.92 -11.85 -31.18
CA ARG A 56 -34.82 -10.91 -31.40
C ARG A 56 -34.47 -10.15 -30.12
N THR A 57 -35.47 -9.74 -29.35
CA THR A 57 -35.29 -9.08 -28.05
C THR A 57 -34.71 -10.05 -27.01
N ASN A 58 -35.15 -11.31 -26.97
CA ASN A 58 -34.55 -12.32 -26.10
C ASN A 58 -33.10 -12.65 -26.49
N ARG A 59 -32.75 -12.72 -27.78
CA ARG A 59 -31.36 -12.91 -28.20
C ARG A 59 -30.46 -11.73 -27.82
N LEU A 60 -30.95 -10.49 -27.95
CA LEU A 60 -30.22 -9.29 -27.51
C LEU A 60 -30.11 -9.22 -25.98
N ALA A 61 -31.16 -9.61 -25.25
CA ALA A 61 -31.15 -9.71 -23.80
C ALA A 61 -30.21 -10.83 -23.31
N ASP A 62 -30.18 -11.98 -23.99
CA ASP A 62 -29.26 -13.09 -23.69
C ASP A 62 -27.81 -12.77 -24.08
N VAL A 63 -27.58 -12.05 -25.17
CA VAL A 63 -26.24 -11.54 -25.53
C VAL A 63 -25.81 -10.48 -24.53
N ASN A 64 -26.67 -9.53 -24.16
CA ASN A 64 -26.38 -8.56 -23.10
C ASN A 64 -26.20 -9.21 -21.74
N ARG A 65 -26.93 -10.27 -21.41
CA ARG A 65 -26.78 -11.06 -20.18
C ARG A 65 -25.49 -11.87 -20.19
N ARG A 66 -25.10 -12.45 -21.33
CA ARG A 66 -23.80 -13.12 -21.50
C ARG A 66 -22.64 -12.13 -21.43
N LEU A 67 -22.77 -10.96 -22.03
CA LEU A 67 -21.78 -9.87 -21.98
C LEU A 67 -21.70 -9.24 -20.58
N LYS A 68 -22.82 -9.10 -19.86
CA LYS A 68 -22.84 -8.67 -18.44
C LYS A 68 -22.29 -9.75 -17.51
N SER A 69 -22.52 -11.04 -17.78
CA SER A 69 -21.90 -12.14 -17.03
C SER A 69 -20.39 -12.26 -17.26
N GLN A 70 -19.82 -11.49 -18.20
CA GLN A 70 -18.37 -11.43 -18.46
C GLN A 70 -17.68 -10.26 -17.75
N ILE A 71 -18.44 -9.35 -17.11
CA ILE A 71 -17.88 -8.24 -16.32
C ILE A 71 -18.07 -8.63 -14.86
N TRP A 72 -16.97 -8.84 -14.15
CA TRP A 72 -17.04 -9.14 -12.71
C TRP A 72 -17.50 -7.91 -11.93
N SER A 73 -18.26 -8.15 -10.86
CA SER A 73 -18.76 -7.11 -9.96
C SER A 73 -17.66 -6.58 -9.05
N SER A 74 -16.75 -7.45 -8.64
CA SER A 74 -15.69 -7.19 -7.66
C SER A 74 -14.58 -8.24 -7.75
N VAL A 75 -13.47 -7.98 -7.09
CA VAL A 75 -12.30 -8.86 -7.02
C VAL A 75 -12.07 -9.28 -5.57
N VAL A 76 -11.88 -10.58 -5.39
CA VAL A 76 -11.56 -11.24 -4.13
C VAL A 76 -10.06 -11.50 -4.08
N THR A 77 -9.33 -10.65 -3.35
CA THR A 77 -7.91 -10.87 -3.08
C THR A 77 -7.75 -11.78 -1.87
N ILE A 78 -7.04 -12.89 -2.07
CA ILE A 78 -6.70 -13.89 -1.05
C ILE A 78 -5.20 -13.86 -0.81
N VAL A 79 -4.77 -13.58 0.42
CA VAL A 79 -3.38 -13.80 0.85
C VAL A 79 -3.35 -15.06 1.70
N LEU A 80 -2.84 -16.15 1.13
CA LEU A 80 -2.63 -17.42 1.80
C LEU A 80 -1.35 -17.34 2.64
N VAL A 81 -1.49 -17.37 3.98
CA VAL A 81 -0.38 -17.13 4.89
C VAL A 81 0.24 -18.45 5.37
N GLU A 82 -0.48 -19.19 6.21
CA GLU A 82 0.02 -20.41 6.86
C GLU A 82 -1.12 -21.37 7.19
N ALA A 83 -0.78 -22.64 7.43
CA ALA A 83 -1.66 -23.60 8.10
C ALA A 83 -0.94 -24.21 9.31
N LYS A 84 -1.72 -24.76 10.24
CA LYS A 84 -1.20 -25.37 11.47
C LYS A 84 -1.88 -26.70 11.76
N ASN A 85 -1.08 -27.62 12.30
CA ASN A 85 -1.50 -28.95 12.74
C ASN A 85 -2.24 -29.74 11.64
N LEU A 86 -1.70 -29.72 10.42
CA LEU A 86 -2.23 -30.56 9.34
C LEU A 86 -2.02 -32.04 9.65
N LEU A 87 -2.82 -32.89 9.00
CA LEU A 87 -2.69 -34.35 9.13
C LEU A 87 -1.40 -34.85 8.47
N PRO A 88 -0.67 -35.79 9.10
CA PRO A 88 0.43 -36.48 8.45
C PRO A 88 -0.12 -37.57 7.52
N MET A 89 0.04 -37.39 6.21
CA MET A 89 -0.42 -38.37 5.21
C MET A 89 0.74 -39.22 4.67
N ASP A 90 1.98 -38.72 4.71
CA ASP A 90 3.16 -39.46 4.26
C ASP A 90 3.66 -40.46 5.32
N ILE A 91 4.36 -41.49 4.84
CA ILE A 91 5.00 -42.53 5.67
C ILE A 91 6.05 -41.94 6.62
N ASP A 92 6.66 -40.80 6.27
CA ASP A 92 7.63 -40.11 7.12
C ASP A 92 6.99 -39.30 8.27
N GLY A 93 5.66 -39.33 8.37
CA GLY A 93 4.89 -38.62 9.40
C GLY A 93 4.79 -37.11 9.13
N LEU A 94 5.10 -36.68 7.90
CA LEU A 94 4.92 -35.31 7.42
C LEU A 94 3.96 -35.33 6.22
N SER A 95 3.88 -34.19 5.52
CA SER A 95 3.11 -34.01 4.28
C SER A 95 3.78 -32.97 3.42
N ASP A 96 3.45 -32.94 2.13
CA ASP A 96 3.79 -31.94 1.13
C ASP A 96 2.54 -31.08 0.78
N PRO A 97 1.99 -30.28 1.72
CA PRO A 97 0.70 -29.63 1.55
C PRO A 97 0.68 -28.49 0.52
N TYR A 98 -0.46 -28.37 -0.16
CA TYR A 98 -0.81 -27.26 -1.04
C TYR A 98 -2.32 -26.97 -1.01
N VAL A 99 -2.72 -25.77 -1.42
CA VAL A 99 -4.11 -25.30 -1.32
C VAL A 99 -4.69 -25.07 -2.71
N LYS A 100 -5.95 -25.48 -2.91
CA LYS A 100 -6.76 -25.11 -4.08
C LYS A 100 -7.90 -24.20 -3.63
N PHE A 101 -8.06 -23.09 -4.36
CA PHE A 101 -9.18 -22.17 -4.22
C PHE A 101 -10.17 -22.39 -5.37
N ARG A 102 -11.47 -22.36 -5.07
CA ARG A 102 -12.54 -22.39 -6.07
C ARG A 102 -13.56 -21.30 -5.74
N LEU A 103 -13.78 -20.39 -6.68
CA LEU A 103 -14.83 -19.36 -6.62
C LEU A 103 -15.57 -19.36 -7.95
N GLY A 104 -16.82 -19.83 -7.95
CA GLY A 104 -17.59 -20.04 -9.18
C GLY A 104 -16.84 -20.96 -10.16
N THR A 105 -16.46 -20.43 -11.32
CA THR A 105 -15.72 -21.15 -12.37
C THR A 105 -14.20 -21.05 -12.22
N GLU A 106 -13.70 -20.08 -11.45
CA GLU A 106 -12.26 -19.86 -11.28
C GLU A 106 -11.67 -20.85 -10.27
N LYS A 107 -10.48 -21.36 -10.62
CA LYS A 107 -9.73 -22.31 -9.80
C LYS A 107 -8.26 -21.90 -9.79
N TYR A 108 -7.70 -21.79 -8.59
CA TYR A 108 -6.28 -21.48 -8.39
C TYR A 108 -5.63 -22.52 -7.48
N LYS A 109 -4.34 -22.76 -7.68
CA LYS A 109 -3.53 -23.70 -6.90
C LYS A 109 -2.27 -22.99 -6.38
N SER A 110 -1.96 -23.19 -5.11
CA SER A 110 -0.72 -22.70 -4.49
C SER A 110 0.49 -23.56 -4.85
N LYS A 111 1.68 -23.06 -4.52
CA LYS A 111 2.89 -23.87 -4.46
C LYS A 111 2.76 -24.94 -3.38
N VAL A 112 3.57 -25.98 -3.56
CA VAL A 112 3.71 -27.09 -2.62
C VAL A 112 4.83 -26.77 -1.65
N VAL A 113 4.56 -26.94 -0.35
CA VAL A 113 5.56 -26.78 0.70
C VAL A 113 5.90 -28.17 1.20
N ASN A 114 7.15 -28.61 0.99
CA ASN A 114 7.48 -30.00 1.25
C ASN A 114 7.76 -30.28 2.74
N LYS A 115 7.39 -31.47 3.21
CA LYS A 115 7.75 -32.07 4.50
C LYS A 115 7.41 -31.20 5.71
N THR A 116 6.15 -30.81 5.83
CA THR A 116 5.69 -30.02 6.98
C THR A 116 4.19 -30.17 7.25
N LEU A 117 3.82 -30.16 8.53
CA LEU A 117 2.43 -30.07 9.00
C LEU A 117 2.03 -28.63 9.36
N ASN A 118 2.96 -27.69 9.26
CA ASN A 118 2.76 -26.27 9.54
C ASN A 118 3.32 -25.43 8.38
N PRO A 119 2.76 -25.58 7.17
CA PRO A 119 3.27 -24.89 5.98
C PRO A 119 3.03 -23.38 6.06
N ILE A 120 3.95 -22.64 5.45
CA ILE A 120 3.88 -21.18 5.27
C ILE A 120 4.05 -20.93 3.76
N TRP A 121 3.01 -20.45 3.09
CA TRP A 121 3.01 -20.25 1.63
C TRP A 121 3.36 -18.81 1.24
N LEU A 122 2.75 -17.82 1.92
CA LEU A 122 2.89 -16.38 1.62
C LEU A 122 2.62 -16.07 0.14
N GLU A 123 1.48 -16.52 -0.36
CA GLU A 123 1.05 -16.33 -1.75
C GLU A 123 -0.22 -15.50 -1.84
N GLN A 124 -0.35 -14.74 -2.92
CA GLN A 124 -1.53 -13.92 -3.20
C GLN A 124 -2.22 -14.42 -4.47
N PHE A 125 -3.54 -14.50 -4.42
CA PHE A 125 -4.42 -14.83 -5.53
C PHE A 125 -5.51 -13.77 -5.64
N ASP A 126 -5.83 -13.36 -6.87
CA ASP A 126 -6.93 -12.44 -7.15
C ASP A 126 -7.96 -13.21 -7.99
N LEU A 127 -9.18 -13.35 -7.46
CA LEU A 127 -10.28 -14.07 -8.11
C LEU A 127 -11.43 -13.11 -8.42
N HIS A 128 -12.14 -13.33 -9.52
CA HIS A 128 -13.23 -12.48 -9.97
C HIS A 128 -14.58 -12.98 -9.45
N LEU A 129 -15.34 -12.09 -8.81
CA LEU A 129 -16.68 -12.37 -8.33
C LEU A 129 -17.72 -11.85 -9.33
N TYR A 130 -18.47 -12.75 -9.95
CA TYR A 130 -19.56 -12.43 -10.87
C TYR A 130 -20.89 -12.35 -10.12
N GLU A 131 -21.70 -11.34 -10.45
CA GLU A 131 -23.04 -11.17 -9.89
C GLU A 131 -24.02 -12.10 -10.60
N ASP A 132 -24.05 -13.36 -10.18
CA ASP A 132 -25.06 -14.31 -10.62
C ASP A 132 -25.92 -14.73 -9.41
N PRO A 133 -27.23 -14.40 -9.38
CA PRO A 133 -28.15 -14.79 -8.31
C PRO A 133 -28.22 -16.31 -8.06
N TYR A 134 -27.72 -17.13 -8.99
CA TYR A 134 -27.75 -18.59 -8.92
C TYR A 134 -26.39 -19.23 -8.59
N LEU A 135 -25.26 -18.49 -8.66
CA LEU A 135 -23.97 -18.96 -8.16
C LEU A 135 -23.79 -18.57 -6.71
N GLY A 136 -23.48 -19.54 -5.85
CA GLY A 136 -23.12 -19.27 -4.46
C GLY A 136 -21.90 -18.34 -4.38
N GLN A 137 -21.98 -17.30 -3.55
CA GLN A 137 -20.86 -16.43 -3.18
C GLN A 137 -19.95 -17.11 -2.15
N GLU A 138 -19.63 -18.37 -2.39
CA GLU A 138 -18.89 -19.23 -1.48
C GLU A 138 -17.49 -19.47 -2.04
N LEU A 139 -16.48 -19.06 -1.30
CA LEU A 139 -15.09 -19.41 -1.59
C LEU A 139 -14.79 -20.76 -0.94
N GLU A 140 -14.58 -21.78 -1.77
CA GLU A 140 -14.13 -23.08 -1.31
C GLU A 140 -12.61 -23.14 -1.27
N VAL A 141 -12.09 -23.61 -0.13
CA VAL A 141 -10.67 -23.78 0.14
C VAL A 141 -10.43 -25.25 0.49
N THR A 142 -9.59 -25.93 -0.29
CA THR A 142 -9.24 -27.33 -0.04
C THR A 142 -7.73 -27.48 0.08
N VAL A 143 -7.28 -28.22 1.09
CA VAL A 143 -5.87 -28.52 1.35
C VAL A 143 -5.60 -29.95 0.92
N TRP A 144 -4.54 -30.14 0.17
CA TRP A 144 -4.16 -31.41 -0.47
C TRP A 144 -2.71 -31.73 -0.15
N ASP A 145 -2.40 -33.01 -0.03
CA ASP A 145 -1.04 -33.50 0.01
C ASP A 145 -0.56 -33.84 -1.41
N ARG A 146 0.70 -33.56 -1.73
CA ARG A 146 1.27 -33.89 -3.05
C ARG A 146 2.08 -35.17 -2.97
N ASP A 147 1.57 -36.20 -3.63
CA ASP A 147 2.26 -37.48 -3.76
C ASP A 147 3.08 -37.57 -5.05
N ARG A 148 4.27 -38.16 -4.95
CA ARG A 148 5.15 -38.37 -6.12
C ARG A 148 4.72 -39.55 -6.99
N SER A 149 4.00 -40.50 -6.43
CA SER A 149 3.72 -41.79 -7.07
C SER A 149 2.24 -42.22 -7.01
N HIS A 150 1.42 -41.48 -6.25
CA HIS A 150 -0.01 -41.70 -6.12
C HIS A 150 -0.77 -40.42 -6.48
N GLN A 151 -2.10 -40.52 -6.50
CA GLN A 151 -2.96 -39.34 -6.67
C GLN A 151 -2.95 -38.55 -5.36
N ASP A 152 -2.75 -37.23 -5.46
CA ASP A 152 -2.78 -36.30 -4.33
C ASP A 152 -3.99 -36.53 -3.39
N ASP A 153 -3.72 -36.71 -2.10
CA ASP A 153 -4.73 -36.94 -1.07
C ASP A 153 -5.38 -35.63 -0.58
N LEU A 154 -6.69 -35.63 -0.39
CA LEU A 154 -7.40 -34.49 0.21
C LEU A 154 -7.20 -34.54 1.73
N MET A 155 -6.58 -33.50 2.29
CA MET A 155 -6.35 -33.40 3.73
C MET A 155 -7.56 -32.78 4.44
N GLY A 156 -8.13 -31.71 3.89
CA GLY A 156 -9.24 -31.00 4.53
C GLY A 156 -9.86 -29.92 3.66
N LYS A 157 -11.06 -29.50 4.03
CA LYS A 157 -11.86 -28.52 3.29
C LYS A 157 -12.45 -27.48 4.25
N THR A 158 -12.63 -26.26 3.75
CA THR A 158 -13.45 -25.23 4.40
C THR A 158 -14.13 -24.38 3.33
N VAL A 159 -15.32 -23.89 3.63
CA VAL A 159 -16.08 -22.96 2.78
C VAL A 159 -16.24 -21.63 3.51
N ILE A 160 -16.02 -20.53 2.80
CA ILE A 160 -16.15 -19.17 3.34
C ILE A 160 -17.24 -18.46 2.56
N ASP A 161 -18.32 -18.10 3.25
CA ASP A 161 -19.38 -17.26 2.69
C ASP A 161 -18.92 -15.81 2.61
N LEU A 162 -18.75 -15.32 1.38
CA LEU A 162 -18.28 -13.97 1.09
C LEU A 162 -19.34 -12.91 1.40
N ALA A 163 -20.63 -13.26 1.44
CA ALA A 163 -21.70 -12.32 1.76
C ALA A 163 -21.66 -11.83 3.21
N THR A 164 -21.03 -12.61 4.10
CA THR A 164 -20.84 -12.24 5.52
C THR A 164 -19.72 -11.24 5.74
N LEU A 165 -18.87 -11.00 4.74
CA LEU A 165 -17.69 -10.16 4.84
C LEU A 165 -18.00 -8.75 4.35
N GLU A 166 -17.57 -7.75 5.14
CA GLU A 166 -17.68 -6.35 4.75
C GLU A 166 -16.77 -6.06 3.54
N ARG A 167 -17.34 -5.44 2.50
CA ARG A 167 -16.59 -5.02 1.31
C ARG A 167 -15.62 -3.89 1.64
N GLU A 168 -14.59 -3.72 0.83
CA GLU A 168 -13.55 -2.70 0.99
C GLU A 168 -12.79 -2.75 2.33
N THR A 169 -12.76 -3.94 2.95
CA THR A 169 -11.99 -4.19 4.17
C THR A 169 -11.26 -5.53 4.07
N THR A 170 -10.06 -5.60 4.67
CA THR A 170 -9.26 -6.83 4.71
C THR A 170 -9.56 -7.61 5.99
N HIS A 171 -10.14 -8.80 5.82
CA HIS A 171 -10.48 -9.71 6.90
C HIS A 171 -9.35 -10.68 7.21
N ARG A 172 -9.07 -10.91 8.50
CA ARG A 172 -8.05 -11.87 8.96
C ARG A 172 -8.75 -13.14 9.45
N LEU A 173 -8.69 -14.22 8.68
CA LEU A 173 -9.51 -15.40 8.91
C LEU A 173 -8.65 -16.62 9.29
N TRP A 174 -8.83 -17.11 10.51
CA TRP A 174 -8.47 -18.48 10.88
C TRP A 174 -9.70 -19.36 10.64
N ARG A 175 -9.56 -20.40 9.83
CA ARG A 175 -10.61 -21.39 9.55
C ARG A 175 -10.10 -22.76 9.94
N GLU A 176 -10.88 -23.46 10.74
CA GLU A 176 -10.66 -24.88 11.00
C GLU A 176 -11.07 -25.66 9.76
N LEU A 177 -10.27 -26.65 9.38
CA LEU A 177 -10.59 -27.56 8.29
C LEU A 177 -11.57 -28.62 8.80
N GLU A 178 -12.43 -29.10 7.90
CA GLU A 178 -13.34 -30.21 8.15
C GLU A 178 -12.59 -31.44 8.70
N ASP A 179 -13.30 -32.27 9.47
CA ASP A 179 -12.79 -33.50 10.09
C ASP A 179 -11.59 -33.35 11.04
N GLY A 180 -11.32 -32.12 11.51
CA GLY A 180 -10.24 -31.85 12.45
C GLY A 180 -8.85 -31.87 11.80
N SER A 181 -8.77 -31.67 10.48
CA SER A 181 -7.54 -31.75 9.70
C SER A 181 -6.58 -30.56 9.85
N GLY A 182 -6.67 -29.84 10.96
CA GLY A 182 -5.89 -28.63 11.25
C GLY A 182 -6.62 -27.34 10.92
N SER A 183 -5.88 -26.24 10.90
CA SER A 183 -6.42 -24.90 10.66
C SER A 183 -5.62 -24.15 9.60
N ILE A 184 -6.30 -23.30 8.83
CA ILE A 184 -5.71 -22.46 7.79
C ILE A 184 -5.91 -20.99 8.11
N PHE A 185 -4.88 -20.19 7.86
CA PHE A 185 -4.88 -18.75 8.04
C PHE A 185 -4.71 -18.02 6.70
N LEU A 186 -5.68 -17.17 6.39
CA LEU A 186 -5.70 -16.36 5.18
C LEU A 186 -6.21 -14.94 5.46
N LEU A 187 -5.77 -14.00 4.63
CA LEU A 187 -6.37 -12.67 4.55
C LEU A 187 -7.28 -12.62 3.33
N LEU A 188 -8.49 -12.12 3.49
CA LEU A 188 -9.47 -12.02 2.41
C LEU A 188 -9.96 -10.59 2.30
N THR A 189 -9.89 -10.03 1.10
CA THR A 189 -10.36 -8.68 0.80
C THR A 189 -11.26 -8.67 -0.43
N ILE A 190 -12.47 -8.13 -0.31
CA ILE A 190 -13.41 -7.96 -1.42
C ILE A 190 -13.36 -6.48 -1.81
N SER A 191 -12.86 -6.16 -3.00
CA SER A 191 -12.72 -4.76 -3.47
C SER A 191 -12.95 -4.64 -4.98
N GLY A 192 -12.73 -3.47 -5.59
CA GLY A 192 -12.94 -3.27 -7.03
C GLY A 192 -14.41 -3.23 -7.45
N THR A 193 -15.33 -2.95 -6.51
CA THR A 193 -16.77 -2.82 -6.79
C THR A 193 -17.06 -1.71 -7.80
N THR A 194 -17.96 -1.98 -8.76
CA THR A 194 -18.46 -0.96 -9.70
C THR A 194 -19.51 -0.04 -9.05
N ALA A 195 -19.69 1.16 -9.60
CA ALA A 195 -20.39 2.30 -8.98
C ALA A 195 -21.86 2.05 -8.58
N SER A 196 -22.51 0.99 -9.05
CA SER A 196 -23.94 0.75 -8.75
C SER A 196 -24.20 0.05 -7.40
N GLU A 197 -23.16 -0.34 -6.65
CA GLU A 197 -23.28 -1.30 -5.53
C GLU A 197 -22.77 -0.83 -4.15
N THR A 198 -22.18 0.36 -3.98
CA THR A 198 -21.59 0.73 -2.66
C THR A 198 -21.78 2.19 -2.23
N ILE A 199 -21.92 2.38 -0.91
CA ILE A 199 -21.95 3.67 -0.17
C ILE A 199 -20.59 4.41 -0.24
N SER A 200 -19.57 3.78 -0.83
CA SER A 200 -18.18 4.24 -0.92
C SER A 200 -17.88 5.07 -2.19
N ASP A 201 -18.88 5.31 -3.04
CA ASP A 201 -18.76 6.21 -4.18
C ASP A 201 -18.74 7.66 -3.69
N LEU A 202 -17.69 8.41 -4.06
CA LEU A 202 -17.54 9.80 -3.66
C LEU A 202 -18.70 10.68 -4.18
N ALA A 203 -19.37 10.27 -5.26
CA ALA A 203 -20.53 10.98 -5.79
C ALA A 203 -21.79 10.83 -4.92
N VAL A 204 -21.86 9.79 -4.07
CA VAL A 204 -23.02 9.48 -3.21
C VAL A 204 -22.72 9.75 -1.73
N HIS A 205 -21.45 9.74 -1.34
CA HIS A 205 -21.03 9.89 0.05
C HIS A 205 -21.11 11.35 0.55
N GLU A 206 -22.16 11.68 1.28
CA GLU A 206 -22.18 12.84 2.19
C GLU A 206 -21.54 12.44 3.53
N GLU A 207 -20.31 12.88 3.79
CA GLU A 207 -19.70 12.74 5.12
C GLU A 207 -20.59 13.46 6.13
N THR A 208 -21.34 12.71 6.94
CA THR A 208 -22.13 13.34 7.99
C THR A 208 -21.18 13.91 9.05
N PRO A 209 -21.37 15.16 9.50
CA PRO A 209 -20.50 15.77 10.50
C PRO A 209 -20.45 14.97 11.82
N ILE A 210 -21.48 14.14 12.05
CA ILE A 210 -21.60 13.25 13.21
C ILE A 210 -20.57 12.11 13.13
N GLU A 211 -20.42 11.43 11.99
CA GLU A 211 -19.45 10.34 11.83
C GLU A 211 -18.02 10.82 12.04
N HIS A 212 -17.67 11.96 11.44
CA HIS A 212 -16.36 12.58 11.65
C HIS A 212 -16.12 12.92 13.12
N THR A 213 -17.13 13.46 13.81
CA THR A 213 -17.03 13.81 15.24
C THR A 213 -16.82 12.55 16.11
N GLN A 214 -17.57 11.48 15.84
CA GLN A 214 -17.40 10.19 16.54
C GLN A 214 -16.00 9.61 16.32
N LEU A 215 -15.47 9.72 15.10
CA LEU A 215 -14.13 9.24 14.76
C LEU A 215 -13.04 10.04 15.49
N VAL A 216 -13.15 11.38 15.50
CA VAL A 216 -12.24 12.25 16.27
C VAL A 216 -12.32 11.92 17.76
N GLN A 217 -13.52 11.72 18.31
CA GLN A 217 -13.71 11.36 19.71
C GLN A 217 -13.09 9.99 20.04
N ARG A 218 -13.19 9.00 19.15
CA ARG A 218 -12.60 7.65 19.32
C ARG A 218 -11.08 7.67 19.48
N TYR A 219 -10.40 8.56 18.77
CA TYR A 219 -8.94 8.72 18.83
C TYR A 219 -8.47 9.87 19.71
N SER A 220 -9.39 10.55 20.40
CA SER A 220 -9.06 11.56 21.40
C SER A 220 -8.14 11.00 22.49
N ILE A 221 -7.29 11.86 23.03
CA ILE A 221 -6.35 11.55 24.11
C ILE A 221 -7.08 11.01 25.36
N MET A 222 -8.30 11.47 25.62
CA MET A 222 -9.09 11.03 26.77
C MET A 222 -9.50 9.54 26.68
N ASN A 223 -9.64 9.00 25.47
CA ASN A 223 -10.06 7.62 25.24
C ASN A 223 -8.87 6.67 25.04
N THR A 224 -7.64 7.08 25.35
CA THR A 224 -6.41 6.32 25.05
C THR A 224 -6.46 4.87 25.55
N LEU A 225 -7.03 4.61 26.74
CA LEU A 225 -6.98 3.31 27.40
C LEU A 225 -7.95 2.24 26.84
N GLN A 226 -8.97 2.62 26.07
CA GLN A 226 -10.04 1.68 25.67
C GLN A 226 -9.62 0.68 24.58
N ARG A 227 -8.78 1.10 23.61
CA ARG A 227 -8.31 0.27 22.49
C ARG A 227 -6.86 0.57 22.12
N ILE A 228 -5.92 0.10 22.94
CA ILE A 228 -4.48 0.41 22.81
C ILE A 228 -3.88 -0.06 21.47
N ARG A 229 -4.43 -1.12 20.85
CA ARG A 229 -3.96 -1.66 19.56
C ARG A 229 -4.46 -0.88 18.34
N ASP A 230 -5.49 -0.04 18.52
CA ASP A 230 -6.13 0.74 17.47
C ASP A 230 -5.57 2.17 17.49
N VAL A 231 -4.58 2.43 16.63
CA VAL A 231 -3.78 3.67 16.70
C VAL A 231 -4.43 4.80 15.94
N GLY A 232 -5.09 4.52 14.81
CA GLY A 232 -5.74 5.55 14.02
C GLY A 232 -6.59 5.01 12.88
N HIS A 233 -7.11 5.94 12.09
CA HIS A 233 -7.93 5.70 10.92
C HIS A 233 -7.44 6.60 9.77
N LEU A 234 -7.37 6.02 8.58
CA LEU A 234 -6.99 6.70 7.35
C LEU A 234 -8.15 6.60 6.37
N THR A 235 -8.59 7.75 5.86
CA THR A 235 -9.52 7.85 4.74
C THR A 235 -8.75 8.31 3.51
N VAL A 236 -8.93 7.64 2.38
CA VAL A 236 -8.29 7.96 1.10
C VAL A 236 -9.36 8.11 0.03
N LYS A 237 -9.46 9.31 -0.55
CA LYS A 237 -10.32 9.59 -1.71
C LYS A 237 -9.46 9.58 -2.96
N VAL A 238 -9.75 8.65 -3.86
CA VAL A 238 -9.07 8.43 -5.14
C VAL A 238 -9.93 9.02 -6.24
N TYR A 239 -9.52 10.16 -6.79
CA TYR A 239 -10.31 10.85 -7.81
C TYR A 239 -10.02 10.29 -9.19
N ARG A 240 -8.83 10.55 -9.71
CA ARG A 240 -8.45 10.29 -11.10
C ARG A 240 -6.94 10.23 -11.28
N ALA A 241 -6.49 9.67 -12.39
CA ALA A 241 -5.11 9.77 -12.85
C ALA A 241 -5.04 10.44 -14.23
N GLN A 242 -3.85 10.89 -14.64
CA GLN A 242 -3.60 11.43 -15.97
C GLN A 242 -2.16 11.20 -16.40
N GLY A 243 -1.92 11.21 -17.72
CA GLY A 243 -0.57 11.09 -18.29
C GLY A 243 0.01 9.67 -18.21
N LEU A 244 -0.85 8.65 -18.05
CA LEU A 244 -0.43 7.25 -18.00
C LEU A 244 0.18 6.81 -19.35
N ALA A 245 1.05 5.80 -19.30
CA ALA A 245 1.53 5.15 -20.51
C ALA A 245 0.41 4.33 -21.14
N ALA A 246 0.40 4.25 -22.47
CA ALA A 246 -0.39 3.25 -23.18
C ALA A 246 0.35 1.92 -23.13
N ALA A 247 -0.34 0.88 -22.68
CA ALA A 247 0.19 -0.49 -22.63
C ALA A 247 -0.51 -1.41 -23.64
N ASP A 248 -1.77 -1.12 -24.02
CA ASP A 248 -2.47 -1.88 -25.05
C ASP A 248 -1.99 -1.60 -26.48
N LEU A 249 -2.14 -2.62 -27.34
CA LEU A 249 -1.94 -2.54 -28.80
C LEU A 249 -2.72 -1.38 -29.47
N GLY A 250 -3.81 -0.92 -28.83
CA GLY A 250 -4.66 0.18 -29.29
C GLY A 250 -4.21 1.59 -28.88
N GLY A 251 -3.05 1.73 -28.22
CA GLY A 251 -2.55 3.02 -27.76
C GLY A 251 -3.30 3.61 -26.57
N LYS A 252 -4.02 2.77 -25.82
CA LYS A 252 -4.70 3.12 -24.57
C LYS A 252 -4.34 2.10 -23.48
N SER A 253 -4.99 2.20 -22.34
CA SER A 253 -4.89 1.27 -21.22
C SER A 253 -6.27 1.10 -20.60
N ASP A 254 -6.44 0.05 -19.82
CA ASP A 254 -7.54 -0.28 -18.93
C ASP A 254 -7.08 -0.11 -17.46
N PRO A 255 -6.79 1.12 -16.99
CA PRO A 255 -6.17 1.34 -15.70
C PRO A 255 -7.09 1.11 -14.49
N PHE A 256 -6.51 0.51 -13.45
CA PHE A 256 -7.07 0.45 -12.09
C PHE A 256 -6.01 0.83 -11.06
N CYS A 257 -6.46 1.21 -9.87
CA CYS A 257 -5.61 1.69 -8.79
C CYS A 257 -5.70 0.76 -7.58
N VAL A 258 -4.54 0.37 -7.04
CA VAL A 258 -4.39 -0.49 -5.87
C VAL A 258 -3.75 0.30 -4.73
N LEU A 259 -4.40 0.28 -3.58
CA LEU A 259 -3.97 0.93 -2.35
C LEU A 259 -3.55 -0.16 -1.35
N GLU A 260 -2.29 -0.12 -0.93
CA GLU A 260 -1.74 -1.03 0.06
C GLU A 260 -1.32 -0.27 1.32
N LEU A 261 -1.84 -0.71 2.48
CA LEU A 261 -1.37 -0.31 3.79
C LEU A 261 -0.97 -1.55 4.58
N VAL A 262 0.33 -1.83 4.61
CA VAL A 262 0.90 -3.04 5.22
C VAL A 262 0.34 -4.31 4.57
N ASN A 263 -0.60 -5.00 5.22
CA ASN A 263 -1.23 -6.23 4.75
C ASN A 263 -2.64 -6.01 4.20
N SER A 264 -3.16 -4.78 4.30
CA SER A 264 -4.45 -4.42 3.71
C SER A 264 -4.22 -3.97 2.27
N ARG A 265 -4.96 -4.53 1.32
CA ARG A 265 -4.87 -4.25 -0.12
C ARG A 265 -6.28 -4.04 -0.66
N LEU A 266 -6.57 -2.84 -1.12
CA LEU A 266 -7.86 -2.46 -1.71
C LEU A 266 -7.64 -1.98 -3.15
N GLN A 267 -8.61 -2.19 -4.03
CA GLN A 267 -8.51 -1.70 -5.41
C GLN A 267 -9.77 -1.00 -5.90
N THR A 268 -9.58 -0.09 -6.85
CA THR A 268 -10.67 0.56 -7.59
C THR A 268 -11.23 -0.39 -8.65
N GLN A 269 -12.38 -0.01 -9.20
CA GLN A 269 -12.85 -0.54 -10.47
C GLN A 269 -11.86 -0.21 -11.60
N THR A 270 -11.90 -0.99 -12.66
CA THR A 270 -11.13 -0.77 -13.89
C THR A 270 -11.86 0.22 -14.81
N GLU A 271 -11.13 1.20 -15.30
CA GLU A 271 -11.64 2.16 -16.29
C GLU A 271 -11.09 1.79 -17.66
N TYR A 272 -11.95 1.33 -18.57
CA TYR A 272 -11.51 0.78 -19.84
C TYR A 272 -11.15 1.85 -20.88
N LYS A 273 -10.08 1.60 -21.64
CA LYS A 273 -9.64 2.34 -22.83
C LYS A 273 -9.46 3.83 -22.57
N THR A 274 -8.67 4.15 -21.54
CA THR A 274 -8.33 5.52 -21.13
C THR A 274 -6.93 5.65 -20.54
N LEU A 275 -6.28 6.80 -20.77
CA LEU A 275 -5.02 7.19 -20.11
C LEU A 275 -5.23 8.24 -19.00
N ALA A 276 -6.50 8.61 -18.78
CA ALA A 276 -6.94 9.57 -17.79
C ALA A 276 -8.18 9.04 -17.04
N PRO A 277 -8.04 7.94 -16.27
CA PRO A 277 -9.15 7.30 -15.60
C PRO A 277 -9.72 8.14 -14.47
N ASN A 278 -11.02 8.00 -14.19
CA ASN A 278 -11.73 8.74 -13.15
C ASN A 278 -12.53 7.79 -12.26
N TRP A 279 -11.94 7.34 -11.16
CA TRP A 279 -12.52 6.32 -10.28
C TRP A 279 -13.49 6.86 -9.23
N GLN A 280 -13.24 8.06 -8.71
CA GLN A 280 -14.05 8.72 -7.66
C GLN A 280 -14.41 7.83 -6.46
N LYS A 281 -13.44 7.09 -5.93
CA LYS A 281 -13.68 6.08 -4.89
C LYS A 281 -13.07 6.46 -3.55
N ILE A 282 -13.77 6.14 -2.46
CA ILE A 282 -13.28 6.33 -1.09
C ILE A 282 -12.89 4.97 -0.49
N PHE A 283 -11.73 4.93 0.15
CA PHE A 283 -11.26 3.78 0.91
C PHE A 283 -10.97 4.20 2.35
N THR A 284 -11.19 3.26 3.28
CA THR A 284 -10.86 3.47 4.69
C THR A 284 -9.91 2.36 5.17
N PHE A 285 -8.97 2.74 6.03
CA PHE A 285 -7.98 1.83 6.59
C PHE A 285 -7.88 2.00 8.10
N ASN A 286 -7.82 0.89 8.81
CA ASN A 286 -7.46 0.87 10.22
C ASN A 286 -5.93 0.97 10.37
N VAL A 287 -5.46 2.10 10.88
CA VAL A 287 -4.03 2.37 11.08
C VAL A 287 -3.59 1.73 12.39
N LYS A 288 -2.84 0.63 12.28
CA LYS A 288 -2.23 -0.04 13.45
C LYS A 288 -0.90 0.56 13.87
N ASP A 289 -0.19 1.24 12.97
CA ASP A 289 1.09 1.92 13.23
C ASP A 289 1.18 3.15 12.32
N ILE A 290 1.33 4.33 12.90
CA ILE A 290 1.36 5.62 12.18
C ILE A 290 2.63 5.79 11.33
N ASN A 291 3.67 4.99 11.59
CA ASN A 291 4.89 4.98 10.77
C ASN A 291 4.75 4.15 9.49
N SER A 292 3.58 3.55 9.27
CA SER A 292 3.26 2.85 8.03
C SER A 292 3.27 3.81 6.84
N VAL A 293 3.35 3.23 5.65
CA VAL A 293 3.38 3.94 4.38
C VAL A 293 2.23 3.44 3.54
N LEU A 294 1.42 4.36 3.04
CA LEU A 294 0.40 4.06 2.04
C LEU A 294 1.09 3.95 0.69
N GLU A 295 1.00 2.79 0.06
CA GLU A 295 1.49 2.57 -1.30
C GLU A 295 0.29 2.61 -2.25
N VAL A 296 0.35 3.49 -3.26
CA VAL A 296 -0.69 3.60 -4.28
C VAL A 296 -0.06 3.26 -5.61
N THR A 297 -0.55 2.19 -6.24
CA THR A 297 0.00 1.67 -7.50
C THR A 297 -1.10 1.64 -8.55
N VAL A 298 -0.82 2.19 -9.72
CA VAL A 298 -1.69 2.11 -10.89
C VAL A 298 -1.19 0.98 -11.78
N TYR A 299 -2.09 0.09 -12.14
CA TYR A 299 -1.86 -1.04 -13.01
C TYR A 299 -2.75 -0.93 -14.25
N ASP A 300 -2.35 -1.63 -15.29
CA ASP A 300 -3.16 -1.91 -16.48
C ASP A 300 -3.74 -3.31 -16.39
N GLU A 301 -5.02 -3.46 -16.71
CA GLU A 301 -5.69 -4.75 -16.75
C GLU A 301 -5.72 -5.32 -18.17
N ASP A 302 -4.89 -6.35 -18.41
CA ASP A 302 -4.86 -7.05 -19.69
C ASP A 302 -5.75 -8.30 -19.66
N ARG A 303 -6.55 -8.51 -20.71
CA ARG A 303 -7.47 -9.66 -20.81
C ARG A 303 -6.83 -11.05 -20.70
N ASP A 304 -5.57 -11.18 -21.09
CA ASP A 304 -4.88 -12.47 -21.20
C ASP A 304 -3.51 -12.51 -20.49
N HIS A 305 -3.13 -11.45 -19.76
CA HIS A 305 -1.77 -11.29 -19.22
C HIS A 305 -1.73 -10.87 -17.75
N LYS A 306 -0.54 -11.02 -17.16
CA LYS A 306 -0.19 -10.50 -15.83
C LYS A 306 -0.23 -8.97 -15.87
N VAL A 307 -1.11 -8.37 -15.07
CA VAL A 307 -1.31 -6.91 -14.93
C VAL A 307 -0.02 -6.09 -15.13
N GLU A 308 -0.06 -5.13 -16.05
CA GLU A 308 1.09 -4.27 -16.35
C GLU A 308 1.20 -3.12 -15.33
N PHE A 309 2.42 -2.74 -14.98
CA PHE A 309 2.67 -1.65 -14.04
C PHE A 309 2.70 -0.30 -14.76
N LEU A 310 1.81 0.62 -14.38
CA LEU A 310 1.78 1.97 -14.95
C LEU A 310 2.44 3.03 -14.06
N GLY A 311 2.49 2.81 -12.74
CA GLY A 311 3.23 3.70 -11.83
C GLY A 311 2.89 3.51 -10.36
N LYS A 312 3.78 3.96 -9.46
CA LYS A 312 3.59 3.84 -8.01
C LYS A 312 3.97 5.11 -7.26
N VAL A 313 3.30 5.39 -6.15
CA VAL A 313 3.69 6.40 -5.17
C VAL A 313 3.64 5.79 -3.76
N ALA A 314 4.62 6.15 -2.93
CA ALA A 314 4.72 5.71 -1.54
C ALA A 314 4.62 6.95 -0.63
N ILE A 315 3.58 7.01 0.19
CA ILE A 315 3.22 8.18 0.99
C ILE A 315 3.24 7.79 2.47
N PRO A 316 4.25 8.21 3.24
CA PRO A 316 4.26 7.99 4.69
C PRO A 316 3.07 8.69 5.35
N LEU A 317 2.37 8.01 6.26
CA LEU A 317 1.15 8.57 6.88
C LEU A 317 1.42 9.89 7.62
N LEU A 318 2.61 10.04 8.21
CA LEU A 318 3.04 11.26 8.91
C LEU A 318 3.31 12.45 7.97
N LYS A 319 3.44 12.23 6.66
CA LYS A 319 3.61 13.29 5.65
C LYS A 319 2.28 13.69 5.00
N ILE A 320 1.18 13.07 5.41
CA ILE A 320 -0.15 13.38 4.88
C ILE A 320 -0.60 14.75 5.39
N ARG A 321 -1.11 15.56 4.47
CA ARG A 321 -1.77 16.82 4.76
C ARG A 321 -3.27 16.58 4.70
N ASN A 322 -3.92 16.56 5.86
CA ASN A 322 -5.32 16.17 5.99
C ASN A 322 -6.23 17.09 5.17
N GLY A 323 -7.14 16.51 4.39
CA GLY A 323 -8.14 17.22 3.59
C GLY A 323 -7.58 17.98 2.37
N GLU A 324 -6.28 17.90 2.09
CA GLU A 324 -5.69 18.57 0.93
C GLU A 324 -5.78 17.68 -0.32
N LYS A 325 -6.61 18.10 -1.28
CA LYS A 325 -6.69 17.47 -2.61
C LYS A 325 -5.48 17.86 -3.46
N ARG A 326 -4.58 16.91 -3.74
CA ARG A 326 -3.31 17.18 -4.43
C ARG A 326 -2.88 16.11 -5.42
N TRP A 327 -2.13 16.53 -6.44
CA TRP A 327 -1.53 15.66 -7.44
C TRP A 327 -0.23 15.04 -6.95
N TYR A 328 -0.09 13.73 -7.12
CA TYR A 328 1.11 12.98 -6.83
C TYR A 328 1.69 12.43 -8.13
N ALA A 329 2.95 12.73 -8.40
CA ALA A 329 3.67 12.15 -9.53
C ALA A 329 3.88 10.65 -9.30
N LEU A 330 3.51 9.85 -10.30
CA LEU A 330 3.73 8.41 -10.30
C LEU A 330 5.18 8.10 -10.69
N LYS A 331 5.78 7.16 -9.95
CA LYS A 331 7.17 6.75 -10.09
C LYS A 331 7.29 5.36 -10.69
N ASP A 332 8.50 5.06 -11.18
CA ASP A 332 8.88 3.73 -11.64
C ASP A 332 8.84 2.67 -10.53
N LYS A 333 9.00 1.40 -10.88
CA LYS A 333 9.00 0.28 -9.92
C LYS A 333 10.06 0.43 -8.81
N LYS A 334 11.17 1.13 -9.08
CA LYS A 334 12.24 1.39 -8.10
C LYS A 334 12.00 2.65 -7.25
N LEU A 335 10.93 3.41 -7.51
CA LEU A 335 10.58 4.67 -6.84
C LEU A 335 11.68 5.75 -6.92
N ARG A 336 12.55 5.68 -7.94
CA ARG A 336 13.69 6.61 -8.14
C ARG A 336 13.42 7.63 -9.22
N GLY A 337 12.75 7.22 -10.29
CA GLY A 337 12.42 8.05 -11.44
C GLY A 337 10.92 8.20 -11.61
N ARG A 338 10.51 9.03 -12.58
CA ARG A 338 9.11 9.12 -13.00
C ARG A 338 8.71 7.83 -13.74
N ALA A 339 7.46 7.41 -13.60
CA ALA A 339 6.93 6.29 -14.37
C ALA A 339 6.87 6.62 -15.88
N LYS A 340 6.75 5.58 -16.71
CA LYS A 340 6.56 5.71 -18.17
C LYS A 340 5.24 6.44 -18.45
N GLY A 341 5.21 7.22 -19.52
CA GLY A 341 4.03 7.99 -19.94
C GLY A 341 4.29 9.50 -20.02
N ASN A 342 3.23 10.27 -20.24
CA ASN A 342 3.31 11.72 -20.35
C ASN A 342 3.13 12.39 -18.99
N CYS A 343 4.18 12.34 -18.17
CA CYS A 343 4.17 12.86 -16.81
C CYS A 343 3.06 12.28 -15.91
N PRO A 344 3.03 10.94 -15.73
CA PRO A 344 1.94 10.27 -15.03
C PRO A 344 1.78 10.77 -13.60
N GLN A 345 0.53 11.02 -13.21
CA GLN A 345 0.18 11.53 -11.88
C GLN A 345 -1.24 11.13 -11.47
N ILE A 346 -1.46 11.03 -10.16
CA ILE A 346 -2.72 10.63 -9.54
C ILE A 346 -3.20 11.71 -8.55
N LEU A 347 -4.50 11.99 -8.55
CA LEU A 347 -5.15 12.99 -7.71
C LEU A 347 -5.79 12.32 -6.49
N LEU A 348 -5.27 12.62 -5.30
CA LEU A 348 -5.70 12.02 -4.05
C LEU A 348 -6.03 13.10 -3.01
N GLU A 349 -7.00 12.83 -2.16
CA GLU A 349 -7.25 13.54 -0.90
C GLU A 349 -7.22 12.50 0.23
N MET A 350 -6.58 12.82 1.34
CA MET A 350 -6.42 11.86 2.43
C MET A 350 -6.59 12.55 3.76
N THR A 351 -7.12 11.82 4.73
CA THR A 351 -7.31 12.30 6.11
C THR A 351 -6.86 11.21 7.06
N VAL A 352 -5.89 11.51 7.92
CA VAL A 352 -5.41 10.61 8.97
C VAL A 352 -5.78 11.16 10.34
N ILE A 353 -6.50 10.37 11.12
CA ILE A 353 -6.86 10.68 12.50
C ILE A 353 -6.22 9.59 13.38
N TRP A 354 -5.44 9.98 14.38
CA TRP A 354 -4.68 9.03 15.19
C TRP A 354 -4.44 9.55 16.60
N ASN A 355 -4.20 8.61 17.52
CA ASN A 355 -3.90 8.92 18.91
C ASN A 355 -2.39 8.81 19.17
N ILE A 356 -1.78 9.90 19.63
CA ILE A 356 -0.32 9.98 19.83
C ILE A 356 0.21 9.02 20.90
N PHE A 357 -0.51 8.86 22.01
CA PHE A 357 -0.08 7.97 23.10
C PHE A 357 -0.21 6.50 22.69
N ARG A 358 -1.29 6.13 22.01
CA ARG A 358 -1.42 4.77 21.43
C ARG A 358 -0.30 4.50 20.44
N ALA A 359 0.07 5.48 19.61
CA ALA A 359 1.21 5.36 18.69
C ALA A 359 2.54 5.18 19.43
N CYS A 360 2.82 5.96 20.48
CA CYS A 360 4.03 5.80 21.29
C CYS A 360 4.12 4.44 21.99
N ILE A 361 3.01 3.86 22.42
CA ILE A 361 2.99 2.51 22.97
C ILE A 361 3.18 1.48 21.84
N ARG A 362 2.56 1.71 20.69
CA ARG A 362 2.67 0.82 19.53
C ARG A 362 4.09 0.70 18.99
N THR A 363 4.88 1.77 19.02
CA THR A 363 6.26 1.80 18.50
C THR A 363 7.21 0.91 19.29
N LEU A 364 6.91 0.62 20.55
CA LEU A 364 7.69 -0.28 21.43
C LEU A 364 7.27 -1.75 21.34
N ASN A 365 6.25 -2.06 20.54
CA ASN A 365 5.80 -3.42 20.28
C ASN A 365 6.38 -3.93 18.95
N PRO A 366 6.35 -5.25 18.64
CA PRO A 366 6.83 -5.78 17.37
C PRO A 366 6.18 -5.10 16.15
N LYS A 367 6.99 -4.72 15.15
CA LYS A 367 6.46 -4.20 13.88
C LYS A 367 5.65 -5.29 13.18
N GLU A 368 4.51 -4.92 12.61
CA GLU A 368 3.73 -5.88 11.82
C GLU A 368 4.54 -6.26 10.57
N LYS A 369 4.71 -7.55 10.33
CA LYS A 369 5.39 -8.06 9.15
C LYS A 369 4.44 -7.93 7.95
N LYS A 370 4.93 -7.38 6.83
CA LYS A 370 4.21 -7.45 5.56
C LYS A 370 4.39 -8.87 5.02
N TYR A 371 3.30 -9.58 4.74
CA TYR A 371 3.38 -10.97 4.29
C TYR A 371 3.87 -11.08 2.86
N MET A 372 3.41 -10.16 2.00
CA MET A 372 3.80 -10.10 0.60
C MET A 372 5.01 -9.18 0.44
N GLU A 373 6.21 -9.73 0.62
CA GLU A 373 7.48 -9.06 0.34
C GLU A 373 8.27 -9.84 -0.73
N PRO A 374 8.76 -9.19 -1.80
CA PRO A 374 9.55 -9.88 -2.79
C PRO A 374 10.91 -10.28 -2.21
N GLU A 375 11.29 -11.55 -2.39
CA GLU A 375 12.61 -12.04 -1.96
C GLU A 375 13.73 -11.28 -2.66
N VAL A 376 14.64 -10.70 -1.87
CA VAL A 376 15.78 -9.95 -2.39
C VAL A 376 16.85 -10.93 -2.88
N LYS A 377 16.86 -11.22 -4.18
CA LYS A 377 17.93 -11.98 -4.83
C LYS A 377 19.27 -11.24 -4.73
N PHE A 378 20.38 -11.98 -4.75
CA PHE A 378 21.71 -11.37 -4.82
C PHE A 378 21.84 -10.49 -6.07
N LYS A 379 22.29 -9.25 -5.89
CA LYS A 379 22.55 -8.30 -6.96
C LYS A 379 23.83 -7.55 -6.64
N ARG A 380 24.86 -7.72 -7.49
CA ARG A 380 26.18 -7.08 -7.29
C ARG A 380 26.10 -5.58 -7.01
N GLN A 381 25.25 -4.85 -7.75
CA GLN A 381 25.05 -3.41 -7.55
C GLN A 381 24.48 -3.07 -6.16
N VAL A 382 23.54 -3.88 -5.65
CA VAL A 382 22.94 -3.70 -4.33
C VAL A 382 23.97 -3.99 -3.23
N PHE A 383 24.73 -5.09 -3.39
CA PHE A 383 25.83 -5.43 -2.49
C PHE A 383 26.86 -4.30 -2.39
N LEU A 384 27.39 -3.83 -3.52
CA LEU A 384 28.38 -2.75 -3.56
C LEU A 384 27.84 -1.47 -2.91
N ARG A 385 26.59 -1.09 -3.19
CA ARG A 385 25.94 0.06 -2.56
C ARG A 385 25.82 -0.10 -1.04
N ASN A 386 25.44 -1.29 -0.56
CA ASN A 386 25.35 -1.57 0.88
C ASN A 386 26.73 -1.53 1.56
N VAL A 387 27.78 -2.02 0.90
CA VAL A 387 29.16 -1.91 1.39
C VAL A 387 29.60 -0.46 1.47
N LEU A 388 29.28 0.38 0.47
CA LEU A 388 29.61 1.80 0.49
C LEU A 388 28.88 2.55 1.61
N ARG A 389 27.59 2.26 1.84
CA ARG A 389 26.82 2.78 2.98
C ARG A 389 27.49 2.42 4.31
N LEU A 390 27.88 1.16 4.47
CA LEU A 390 28.54 0.69 5.69
C LEU A 390 29.95 1.31 5.85
N LYS A 391 30.72 1.45 4.77
CA LYS A 391 32.03 2.11 4.77
C LYS A 391 31.93 3.53 5.30
N ALA A 392 30.93 4.30 4.87
CA ALA A 392 30.74 5.67 5.35
C ALA A 392 30.55 5.75 6.88
N ILE A 393 29.92 4.74 7.48
CA ILE A 393 29.76 4.62 8.93
C ILE A 393 31.07 4.18 9.59
N ILE A 394 31.75 3.16 9.04
CA ILE A 394 33.01 2.65 9.57
C ILE A 394 34.09 3.74 9.59
N VAL A 395 34.15 4.60 8.57
CA VAL A 395 35.11 5.72 8.51
C VAL A 395 34.95 6.65 9.71
N ILE A 396 33.72 6.93 10.15
CA ILE A 396 33.48 7.75 11.36
C ILE A 396 34.15 7.13 12.59
N PHE A 397 34.02 5.81 12.77
CA PHE A 397 34.65 5.11 13.89
C PHE A 397 36.18 5.06 13.78
N ILE A 398 36.70 4.89 12.56
CA ILE A 398 38.15 4.96 12.31
C ILE A 398 38.68 6.34 12.67
N ASP A 399 37.98 7.41 12.30
CA ASP A 399 38.40 8.78 12.59
C ASP A 399 38.32 9.10 14.09
N ILE A 400 37.31 8.58 14.80
CA ILE A 400 37.26 8.64 16.28
C ILE A 400 38.46 7.89 16.88
N GLY A 401 38.76 6.69 16.38
CA GLY A 401 39.90 5.90 16.85
C GLY A 401 41.24 6.62 16.62
N LYS A 402 41.44 7.21 15.44
CA LYS A 402 42.61 8.05 15.14
C LYS A 402 42.69 9.27 16.06
N TYR A 403 41.56 9.91 16.36
CA TYR A 403 41.52 11.02 17.30
C TYR A 403 41.95 10.60 18.71
N ILE A 404 41.46 9.45 19.20
CA ILE A 404 41.89 8.88 20.49
C ILE A 404 43.39 8.56 20.45
N GLN A 405 43.87 7.92 19.39
CA GLN A 405 45.29 7.59 19.22
C GLN A 405 46.17 8.85 19.25
N SER A 406 45.76 9.94 18.57
CA SER A 406 46.48 11.22 18.59
C SER A 406 46.59 11.83 19.99
N CYS A 407 45.63 11.54 20.87
CA CYS A 407 45.66 11.95 22.28
C CYS A 407 46.63 11.09 23.11
N TRP A 408 46.75 9.79 22.81
CA TRP A 408 47.71 8.90 23.50
C TRP A 408 49.16 9.12 23.04
N GLU A 409 49.36 9.47 21.76
CA GLU A 409 50.68 9.76 21.19
C GLU A 409 51.16 11.20 21.45
N TRP A 410 50.34 12.02 22.13
CA TRP A 410 50.66 13.41 22.46
C TRP A 410 50.96 14.31 21.24
N GLU A 411 50.40 14.01 20.07
CA GLU A 411 50.59 14.80 18.84
C GLU A 411 50.21 16.28 19.06
N SER A 412 49.19 16.53 19.88
CA SER A 412 48.85 17.86 20.40
C SER A 412 48.85 17.86 21.92
N LYS A 413 49.81 18.56 22.52
CA LYS A 413 49.95 18.67 23.98
C LYS A 413 48.66 19.14 24.67
N MET A 414 48.01 20.17 24.13
CA MET A 414 46.77 20.73 24.71
C MET A 414 45.59 19.75 24.67
N ARG A 415 45.40 19.05 23.53
CA ARG A 415 44.31 18.07 23.39
C ARG A 415 44.52 16.87 24.31
N SER A 416 45.75 16.41 24.43
CA SER A 416 46.12 15.24 25.23
C SER A 416 45.99 15.51 26.72
N ILE A 417 46.38 16.71 27.19
CA ILE A 417 46.14 17.16 28.57
C ILE A 417 44.63 17.18 28.87
N PHE A 418 43.84 17.79 27.98
CA PHE A 418 42.39 17.87 28.17
C PHE A 418 41.74 16.47 28.19
N ALA A 419 42.12 15.59 27.27
CA ALA A 419 41.67 14.21 27.24
C ALA A 419 42.06 13.42 28.50
N LEU A 420 43.28 13.61 29.01
CA LEU A 420 43.75 12.99 30.26
C LEU A 420 42.95 13.48 31.47
N VAL A 421 42.70 14.79 31.56
CA VAL A 421 41.87 15.36 32.64
C VAL A 421 40.45 14.80 32.58
N ILE A 422 39.82 14.75 31.39
CA ILE A 422 38.50 14.14 31.21
C ILE A 422 38.53 12.67 31.62
N PHE A 423 39.56 11.92 31.25
CA PHE A 423 39.69 10.51 31.59
C PHE A 423 39.81 10.28 33.10
N ILE A 424 40.65 11.06 33.79
CA ILE A 424 40.81 10.98 35.25
C ILE A 424 39.50 11.32 35.96
N LEU A 425 38.86 12.44 35.60
CA LEU A 425 37.58 12.85 36.17
C LEU A 425 36.47 11.84 35.86
N GLY A 426 36.46 11.30 34.64
CA GLY A 426 35.56 10.24 34.22
C GLY A 426 35.73 9.01 35.10
N CYS A 427 36.93 8.46 35.24
CA CYS A 427 37.15 7.26 36.07
C CYS A 427 36.75 7.46 37.54
N TYR A 428 36.93 8.67 38.08
CA TYR A 428 36.60 8.97 39.47
C TYR A 428 35.10 9.17 39.71
N TYR A 429 34.40 9.85 38.80
CA TYR A 429 32.97 10.23 38.98
C TYR A 429 32.00 9.39 38.14
N PHE A 430 32.46 8.46 37.32
CA PHE A 430 31.59 7.74 36.40
C PHE A 430 30.54 6.90 37.14
N GLU A 431 29.28 7.26 36.93
CA GLU A 431 28.13 6.48 37.36
C GLU A 431 27.32 6.01 36.14
N PRO A 432 26.68 4.82 36.18
CA PRO A 432 25.98 4.26 35.02
C PRO A 432 24.90 5.16 34.39
N TYR A 433 24.25 6.04 35.16
CA TYR A 433 23.24 6.98 34.66
C TYR A 433 23.83 8.04 33.69
N MET A 434 25.15 8.25 33.72
CA MET A 434 25.84 9.18 32.83
C MET A 434 25.83 8.71 31.37
N ILE A 435 25.69 7.40 31.10
CA ILE A 435 25.62 6.84 29.74
C ILE A 435 24.39 7.41 28.98
N PRO A 436 23.14 7.28 29.48
CA PRO A 436 21.99 8.01 28.92
C PRO A 436 22.19 9.53 28.86
N GLY A 437 22.87 10.12 29.84
CA GLY A 437 23.18 11.55 29.87
C GLY A 437 24.00 11.99 28.65
N VAL A 438 25.05 11.25 28.29
CA VAL A 438 25.83 11.51 27.07
C VAL A 438 24.97 11.38 25.82
N ALA A 439 24.10 10.37 25.74
CA ALA A 439 23.17 10.22 24.62
C ALA A 439 22.21 11.42 24.50
N LEU A 440 21.73 11.97 25.63
CA LEU A 440 20.92 13.18 25.66
C LEU A 440 21.70 14.42 25.19
N LEU A 441 22.99 14.55 25.54
CA LEU A 441 23.82 15.65 25.03
C LEU A 441 24.00 15.58 23.51
N ILE A 442 24.14 14.37 22.94
CA ILE A 442 24.19 14.17 21.50
C ILE A 442 22.86 14.58 20.86
N LEU A 443 21.72 14.11 21.42
CA LEU A 443 20.38 14.51 20.95
C LEU A 443 20.16 16.02 21.06
N LEU A 444 20.61 16.66 22.14
CA LEU A 444 20.53 18.10 22.34
C LEU A 444 21.36 18.85 21.30
N LYS A 445 22.58 18.39 21.01
CA LYS A 445 23.42 18.96 19.94
C LYS A 445 22.69 18.91 18.60
N TYR A 446 22.13 17.77 18.22
CA TYR A 446 21.38 17.64 16.98
C TYR A 446 20.09 18.45 16.97
N TYR A 447 19.40 18.56 18.11
CA TYR A 447 18.22 19.42 18.26
C TYR A 447 18.56 20.89 18.03
N LEU A 448 19.64 21.39 18.64
CA LEU A 448 20.10 22.77 18.47
C LEU A 448 20.56 23.05 17.03
N LEU A 449 21.31 22.13 16.42
CA LEU A 449 21.73 22.23 15.01
C LEU A 449 20.53 22.14 14.04
N SER A 450 19.49 21.40 14.40
CA SER A 450 18.23 21.35 13.64
C SER A 450 17.32 22.56 13.93
N GLY A 451 17.61 23.30 15.00
CA GLY A 451 16.85 24.47 15.47
C GLY A 451 16.79 25.61 14.45
N GLU A 452 17.80 25.76 13.58
CA GLU A 452 17.77 26.70 12.45
C GLU A 452 16.81 26.28 11.32
N ARG A 453 16.28 25.05 11.34
CA ARG A 453 15.28 24.51 10.40
C ARG A 453 13.94 24.15 11.03
N SER A 454 13.73 24.47 12.31
CA SER A 454 12.66 23.89 13.12
C SER A 454 11.31 24.61 12.96
N GLY A 455 10.46 24.08 12.07
CA GLY A 455 9.01 24.29 12.03
C GLY A 455 8.24 23.70 13.22
N PHE A 456 8.83 23.60 14.41
CA PHE A 456 8.16 23.05 15.61
C PHE A 456 7.02 23.94 16.11
N ASN A 457 7.21 25.27 16.11
CA ASN A 457 6.12 26.22 16.40
C ASN A 457 5.00 26.14 15.35
N HIS A 458 5.35 25.82 14.09
CA HIS A 458 4.40 25.64 13.00
C HIS A 458 3.63 24.32 13.09
N TRP A 459 4.27 23.23 13.52
CA TRP A 459 3.65 21.92 13.71
C TRP A 459 2.69 21.89 14.92
N ILE A 460 3.07 22.52 16.05
CA ILE A 460 2.18 22.65 17.21
C ILE A 460 0.98 23.55 16.87
N CYS A 461 1.18 24.71 16.22
CA CYS A 461 0.06 25.55 15.77
C CYS A 461 -0.89 24.80 14.82
N GLY A 462 -0.35 23.98 13.91
CA GLY A 462 -1.16 23.16 13.00
C GLY A 462 -1.97 22.09 13.73
N GLN A 463 -1.41 21.44 14.76
CA GLN A 463 -2.13 20.44 15.57
C GLN A 463 -3.18 21.08 16.49
N VAL A 464 -2.87 22.25 17.07
CA VAL A 464 -3.83 23.02 17.88
C VAL A 464 -4.99 23.53 17.02
N ALA A 465 -4.73 24.01 15.80
CA ALA A 465 -5.77 24.46 14.86
C ALA A 465 -6.73 23.32 14.44
N VAL A 466 -6.21 22.10 14.26
CA VAL A 466 -7.02 20.88 14.02
C VAL A 466 -7.88 20.54 15.24
N MET A 467 -7.42 20.85 16.46
CA MET A 467 -8.18 20.63 17.70
C MET A 467 -9.19 21.76 18.02
N THR A 468 -8.99 22.98 17.51
CA THR A 468 -9.80 24.16 17.90
C THR A 468 -10.70 24.73 16.79
N GLY A 469 -10.63 24.23 15.56
CA GLY A 469 -11.58 24.59 14.49
C GLY A 469 -11.52 26.04 13.98
N ALA A 470 -10.39 26.74 14.14
CA ALA A 470 -10.23 28.12 13.67
C ALA A 470 -9.75 28.18 12.20
N PRO A 471 -10.24 29.14 11.37
CA PRO A 471 -9.81 29.27 9.97
C PRO A 471 -8.42 29.89 9.86
N LEU A 472 -7.54 29.32 9.01
CA LEU A 472 -6.18 29.81 8.82
C LEU A 472 -5.96 30.38 7.41
N ILE A 473 -5.56 31.65 7.34
CA ILE A 473 -4.99 32.31 6.16
C ILE A 473 -3.49 31.97 6.11
N TYR A 474 -2.98 31.50 4.97
CA TYR A 474 -1.54 31.23 4.76
C TYR A 474 -0.89 32.31 3.90
N ALA A 475 0.27 32.80 4.36
CA ALA A 475 1.26 33.50 3.54
C ALA A 475 2.37 32.51 3.14
N THR A 476 2.67 32.47 1.86
CA THR A 476 3.65 31.59 1.21
C THR A 476 5.07 32.06 1.48
N SER A 477 5.98 31.18 1.91
CA SER A 477 7.43 31.40 1.81
C SER A 477 8.09 30.25 1.07
N GLN A 478 8.56 30.55 -0.14
CA GLN A 478 9.37 29.68 -0.99
C GLN A 478 10.77 29.50 -0.38
N PHE A 479 11.24 28.26 -0.29
CA PHE A 479 12.67 27.96 -0.15
C PHE A 479 13.14 27.19 -1.39
N GLN A 480 14.11 27.79 -2.05
CA GLN A 480 14.78 27.35 -3.26
C GLN A 480 16.15 26.82 -2.84
N ASP A 481 16.44 25.56 -3.13
CA ASP A 481 17.78 25.00 -2.94
C ASP A 481 18.20 24.36 -4.27
N HIS A 482 19.19 25.01 -4.91
CA HIS A 482 19.83 24.56 -6.12
C HIS A 482 21.04 23.70 -5.75
N THR A 483 21.08 22.47 -6.23
CA THR A 483 22.36 21.78 -6.45
C THR A 483 22.17 20.77 -7.58
N GLU A 484 22.65 21.15 -8.76
CA GLU A 484 22.83 20.27 -9.90
C GLU A 484 24.04 19.37 -9.64
N ILE A 485 23.87 18.06 -9.80
CA ILE A 485 24.98 17.12 -9.95
C ILE A 485 24.78 16.46 -11.30
N GLY A 486 25.73 16.71 -12.19
CA GLY A 486 25.78 16.20 -13.56
C GLY A 486 25.80 14.68 -13.62
N SER A 487 25.03 14.16 -14.58
CA SER A 487 24.97 12.77 -14.97
C SER A 487 26.05 12.49 -16.01
N ASP A 488 27.08 11.74 -15.64
CA ASP A 488 27.94 11.07 -16.62
C ASP A 488 27.31 9.71 -16.97
N GLU A 489 26.97 9.59 -18.25
CA GLU A 489 26.62 8.34 -18.92
C GLU A 489 27.86 7.44 -19.08
N CYS A 490 27.69 6.14 -18.87
CA CYS A 490 28.56 5.13 -19.46
C CYS A 490 27.76 3.83 -19.70
N PRO A 491 28.06 3.08 -20.77
CA PRO A 491 27.07 2.30 -21.50
C PRO A 491 26.81 0.91 -20.93
N THR A 492 25.61 0.43 -21.22
CA THR A 492 25.15 -0.96 -21.08
C THR A 492 25.76 -1.85 -22.15
N PRO A 493 26.35 -3.02 -21.82
CA PRO A 493 26.44 -4.13 -22.76
C PRO A 493 25.10 -4.86 -22.79
N GLY A 494 24.69 -5.25 -24.01
CA GLY A 494 23.43 -5.93 -24.30
C GLY A 494 23.32 -7.31 -23.67
N ASP A 495 22.06 -7.66 -23.42
CA ASP A 495 21.60 -9.03 -23.23
C ASP A 495 21.67 -9.76 -24.57
N ASP A 496 22.37 -10.89 -24.61
CA ASP A 496 22.20 -11.93 -25.64
C ASP A 496 21.76 -13.20 -24.89
N ASP A 497 20.57 -13.68 -25.24
CA ASP A 497 20.00 -14.97 -24.85
C ASP A 497 20.48 -16.09 -25.80
N ASP A 498 20.70 -17.28 -25.21
CA ASP A 498 20.57 -18.65 -25.74
C ASP A 498 21.44 -19.07 -26.98
N ASP A 499 22.09 -20.24 -27.08
CA ASP A 499 21.66 -21.62 -26.84
C ASP A 499 22.86 -22.62 -26.88
N GLU A 500 22.63 -23.83 -26.31
CA GLU A 500 23.31 -25.14 -26.49
C GLU A 500 24.78 -25.31 -26.02
N ASP A 501 25.17 -26.33 -25.23
CA ASP A 501 25.08 -27.75 -25.57
C ASP A 501 25.00 -28.70 -24.34
N ASP A 502 24.27 -29.80 -24.57
CA ASP A 502 24.03 -30.92 -23.67
C ASP A 502 25.23 -31.89 -23.62
N LYS A 503 25.77 -32.17 -22.41
CA LYS A 503 26.24 -33.50 -21.93
C LYS A 503 26.85 -33.40 -20.53
N ASP A 504 26.79 -34.51 -19.81
CA ASP A 504 27.35 -34.81 -18.47
C ASP A 504 26.44 -34.49 -17.28
N LYS A 505 25.46 -35.38 -17.06
CA LYS A 505 24.32 -35.22 -16.13
C LYS A 505 24.52 -35.73 -14.70
N GLU A 506 25.70 -36.20 -14.29
CA GLU A 506 25.90 -36.74 -12.93
C GLU A 506 26.90 -35.96 -12.06
N GLU A 507 28.02 -35.46 -12.59
CA GLU A 507 28.97 -34.63 -11.81
C GLU A 507 28.53 -33.15 -11.66
N LYS A 508 27.72 -32.63 -12.60
CA LYS A 508 27.22 -31.24 -12.58
C LYS A 508 26.17 -30.97 -11.50
N LYS A 509 25.52 -31.99 -10.92
CA LYS A 509 24.56 -31.79 -9.81
C LYS A 509 25.29 -31.30 -8.55
N SER A 510 26.45 -31.85 -8.24
CA SER A 510 27.30 -31.41 -7.12
C SER A 510 27.85 -29.99 -7.34
N LEU A 511 28.25 -29.64 -8.57
CA LEU A 511 28.70 -28.27 -8.89
C LEU A 511 27.55 -27.25 -8.83
N LYS A 512 26.36 -27.61 -9.32
CA LYS A 512 25.16 -26.76 -9.24
C LYS A 512 24.73 -26.55 -7.79
N GLU A 513 24.77 -27.59 -6.96
CA GLU A 513 24.52 -27.51 -5.51
C GLU A 513 25.56 -26.64 -4.81
N ARG A 514 26.85 -26.77 -5.16
CA ARG A 514 27.93 -25.89 -4.65
C ARG A 514 27.73 -24.44 -5.07
N LEU A 515 27.35 -24.18 -6.33
CA LEU A 515 27.06 -22.83 -6.82
C LEU A 515 25.84 -22.23 -6.14
N GLN A 516 24.78 -23.02 -5.93
CA GLN A 516 23.59 -22.60 -5.21
C GLN A 516 23.93 -22.29 -3.74
N ALA A 517 24.73 -23.13 -3.08
CA ALA A 517 25.19 -22.87 -1.72
C ALA A 517 26.01 -21.57 -1.63
N ILE A 518 26.89 -21.31 -2.59
CA ILE A 518 27.63 -20.04 -2.67
C ILE A 518 26.68 -18.85 -2.87
N GLN A 519 25.66 -19.01 -3.72
CA GLN A 519 24.66 -17.98 -3.96
C GLN A 519 23.84 -17.67 -2.69
N GLU A 520 23.44 -18.68 -1.94
CA GLU A 520 22.72 -18.53 -0.66
C GLU A 520 23.58 -17.84 0.40
N VAL A 521 24.86 -18.22 0.51
CA VAL A 521 25.81 -17.57 1.44
C VAL A 521 26.03 -16.12 1.06
N THR A 522 26.28 -15.82 -0.22
CA THR A 522 26.50 -14.44 -0.70
C THR A 522 25.25 -13.57 -0.54
N GLN A 523 24.05 -14.13 -0.77
CA GLN A 523 22.78 -13.45 -0.49
C GLN A 523 22.61 -13.17 1.01
N THR A 524 22.95 -14.12 1.87
CA THR A 524 22.90 -13.95 3.33
C THR A 524 23.84 -12.83 3.79
N VAL A 525 25.06 -12.78 3.25
CA VAL A 525 26.02 -11.69 3.53
C VAL A 525 25.49 -10.35 3.02
N GLN A 526 24.96 -10.30 1.79
CA GLN A 526 24.36 -9.07 1.24
C GLN A 526 23.23 -8.54 2.13
N ASN A 527 22.34 -9.43 2.59
CA ASN A 527 21.20 -9.07 3.43
C ASN A 527 21.67 -8.62 4.82
N SER A 528 22.70 -9.28 5.39
CA SER A 528 23.27 -8.92 6.70
C SER A 528 23.95 -7.55 6.69
N ILE A 529 24.76 -7.27 5.66
CA ILE A 529 25.40 -5.96 5.47
C ILE A 529 24.33 -4.88 5.23
N GLY A 530 23.32 -5.19 4.41
CA GLY A 530 22.19 -4.29 4.17
C GLY A 530 21.43 -3.96 5.45
N TYR A 531 21.14 -4.97 6.28
CA TYR A 531 20.50 -4.79 7.58
C TYR A 531 21.34 -3.93 8.52
N LEU A 532 22.65 -4.17 8.62
CA LEU A 532 23.53 -3.39 9.49
C LEU A 532 23.65 -1.93 9.04
N ALA A 533 23.81 -1.70 7.73
CA ALA A 533 23.83 -0.36 7.16
C ALA A 533 22.50 0.37 7.43
N SER A 534 21.36 -0.29 7.21
CA SER A 534 20.03 0.23 7.50
C SER A 534 19.87 0.57 8.98
N LEU A 535 20.26 -0.32 9.90
CA LEU A 535 20.17 -0.10 11.35
C LEU A 535 20.95 1.15 11.79
N CYS A 536 22.20 1.29 11.34
CA CYS A 536 23.03 2.45 11.66
C CYS A 536 22.45 3.76 11.10
N GLU A 537 21.90 3.73 9.88
CA GLU A 537 21.22 4.90 9.30
C GLU A 537 19.94 5.26 10.05
N LYS A 538 19.14 4.26 10.47
CA LYS A 538 17.93 4.49 11.27
C LYS A 538 18.26 5.11 12.62
N VAL A 539 19.33 4.66 13.28
CA VAL A 539 19.84 5.31 14.49
C VAL A 539 20.26 6.75 14.17
N LYS A 540 21.07 7.00 13.15
CA LYS A 540 21.45 8.36 12.75
C LYS A 540 20.22 9.25 12.49
N ASN A 541 19.22 8.73 11.79
CA ASN A 541 17.99 9.46 11.43
C ASN A 541 17.09 9.72 12.66
N LEU A 542 17.12 8.85 13.67
CA LEU A 542 16.47 9.07 14.97
C LEU A 542 17.11 10.26 15.69
N PHE A 543 18.44 10.37 15.70
CA PHE A 543 19.14 11.48 16.35
C PHE A 543 19.01 12.79 15.54
N ASN A 544 18.87 12.69 14.22
CA ASN A 544 18.68 13.84 13.32
C ASN A 544 17.22 14.37 13.25
N PHE A 545 16.30 13.89 14.10
CA PHE A 545 14.89 14.31 14.08
C PHE A 545 14.19 14.13 12.73
N THR A 546 14.56 13.07 11.97
CA THR A 546 13.90 12.76 10.69
C THR A 546 12.40 12.51 10.88
N ILE A 547 12.04 11.87 12.00
CA ILE A 547 10.66 11.76 12.48
C ILE A 547 10.61 12.37 13.89
N PRO A 548 10.16 13.63 14.04
CA PRO A 548 10.29 14.36 15.30
C PRO A 548 9.70 13.65 16.51
N TYR A 549 8.48 13.09 16.39
CA TYR A 549 7.82 12.47 17.53
C TYR A 549 8.53 11.20 18.04
N LEU A 550 9.20 10.43 17.17
CA LEU A 550 10.01 9.27 17.57
C LEU A 550 11.28 9.72 18.30
N SER A 551 11.90 10.80 17.85
CA SER A 551 13.06 11.39 18.52
C SER A 551 12.70 11.95 19.90
N TYR A 552 11.54 12.59 20.05
CA TYR A 552 11.03 13.00 21.36
C TYR A 552 10.71 11.81 22.27
N LEU A 553 10.12 10.74 21.73
CA LEU A 553 9.92 9.50 22.47
C LEU A 553 11.26 8.91 22.92
N ALA A 554 12.28 8.90 22.06
CA ALA A 554 13.62 8.45 22.41
C ALA A 554 14.25 9.31 23.53
N ILE A 555 14.08 10.64 23.49
CA ILE A 555 14.51 11.55 24.56
C ILE A 555 13.81 11.18 25.86
N LEU A 556 12.48 11.03 25.85
CA LEU A 556 11.70 10.71 27.04
C LEU A 556 12.09 9.35 27.64
N LEU A 557 12.28 8.32 26.81
CA LEU A 557 12.75 7.01 27.25
C LEU A 557 14.19 7.05 27.78
N THR A 558 15.06 7.88 27.19
CA THR A 558 16.44 8.06 27.65
C THR A 558 16.50 8.80 28.98
N ILE A 559 15.65 9.82 29.19
CA ILE A 559 15.50 10.51 30.49
C ILE A 559 14.97 9.54 31.54
N ALA A 560 13.91 8.78 31.22
CA ALA A 560 13.37 7.77 32.13
C ALA A 560 14.44 6.71 32.50
N GLY A 561 15.21 6.25 31.51
CA GLY A 561 16.34 5.34 31.74
C GLY A 561 17.44 5.94 32.61
N ALA A 562 17.76 7.22 32.45
CA ALA A 562 18.70 7.94 33.30
C ALA A 562 18.23 8.01 34.75
N ILE A 563 16.94 8.36 34.97
CA ILE A 563 16.32 8.42 36.30
C ILE A 563 16.34 7.04 36.95
N VAL A 564 15.98 5.99 36.21
CA VAL A 564 16.01 4.61 36.72
C VAL A 564 17.43 4.19 37.11
N LEU A 565 18.43 4.48 36.28
CA LEU A 565 19.83 4.15 36.58
C LEU A 565 20.42 4.97 37.73
N TYR A 566 19.87 6.15 38.01
CA TYR A 566 20.24 6.97 39.15
C TYR A 566 19.73 6.37 40.47
N PHE A 567 18.47 5.91 40.51
CA PHE A 567 17.87 5.36 41.73
C PHE A 567 18.12 3.86 41.93
N ILE A 568 18.27 3.09 40.84
CA ILE A 568 18.35 1.63 40.87
C ILE A 568 19.72 1.16 40.37
N PRO A 569 20.53 0.53 41.24
CA PRO A 569 21.79 -0.06 40.83
C PRO A 569 21.63 -1.09 39.70
N VAL A 570 22.50 -1.03 38.70
CA VAL A 570 22.48 -1.87 37.48
C VAL A 570 22.34 -3.37 37.77
N ARG A 571 22.95 -3.85 38.86
CA ARG A 571 22.87 -5.27 39.27
C ARG A 571 21.44 -5.77 39.44
N TYR A 572 20.53 -4.95 39.98
CA TYR A 572 19.14 -5.33 40.17
C TYR A 572 18.36 -5.32 38.85
N LEU A 573 18.67 -4.39 37.95
CA LEU A 573 18.07 -4.35 36.62
C LEU A 573 18.46 -5.60 35.82
N ILE A 574 19.73 -6.00 35.85
CA ILE A 574 20.22 -7.23 35.19
C ILE A 574 19.56 -8.47 35.80
N LEU A 575 19.44 -8.53 37.13
CA LEU A 575 18.78 -9.64 37.82
C LEU A 575 17.31 -9.77 37.38
N VAL A 576 16.53 -8.68 37.44
CA VAL A 576 15.12 -8.66 37.03
C VAL A 576 14.97 -9.01 35.54
N TRP A 577 15.83 -8.45 34.69
CA TRP A 577 15.85 -8.75 33.26
C TRP A 577 16.13 -10.23 33.00
N GLY A 578 17.14 -10.80 33.67
CA GLY A 578 17.50 -12.21 33.57
C GLY A 578 16.36 -13.12 34.01
N VAL A 579 15.79 -12.89 35.20
CA VAL A 579 14.65 -13.66 35.71
C VAL A 579 13.47 -13.59 34.73
N ASN A 580 13.13 -12.41 34.22
CA ASN A 580 12.06 -12.25 33.23
C ASN A 580 12.37 -13.01 31.93
N LYS A 581 13.59 -12.92 31.41
CA LYS A 581 13.99 -13.60 30.16
C LYS A 581 13.87 -15.12 30.27
N PHE A 582 14.35 -15.71 31.37
CA PHE A 582 14.30 -17.15 31.59
C PHE A 582 12.89 -17.66 31.93
N SER A 583 12.07 -16.86 32.62
CA SER A 583 10.70 -17.25 33.02
C SER A 583 9.63 -16.99 31.96
N ARG A 584 9.87 -16.09 30.99
CA ARG A 584 8.85 -15.62 30.03
C ARG A 584 8.18 -16.74 29.24
N LYS A 585 8.94 -17.71 28.71
CA LYS A 585 8.38 -18.84 27.95
C LYS A 585 7.64 -19.86 28.82
N ILE A 586 7.99 -19.94 30.11
CA ILE A 586 7.33 -20.84 31.07
C ILE A 586 5.91 -20.32 31.35
N PHE A 587 5.76 -19.01 31.57
CA PHE A 587 4.46 -18.41 31.88
C PHE A 587 3.63 -18.00 30.65
N ARG A 588 4.26 -17.78 29.48
CA ARG A 588 3.58 -17.38 28.24
C ARG A 588 4.18 -18.10 27.03
N PRO A 589 3.71 -19.33 26.72
CA PRO A 589 4.23 -20.15 25.63
C PRO A 589 4.15 -19.46 24.26
N HIS A 590 3.10 -18.69 24.01
CA HIS A 590 2.85 -18.00 22.73
C HIS A 590 3.38 -16.56 22.68
N SER A 591 4.30 -16.18 23.57
CA SER A 591 4.86 -14.82 23.56
C SER A 591 5.87 -14.63 22.43
N VAL A 592 5.62 -13.65 21.55
CA VAL A 592 6.57 -13.25 20.50
C VAL A 592 7.74 -12.53 21.16
N PRO A 593 9.01 -12.89 20.84
CA PRO A 593 10.16 -12.14 21.34
C PRO A 593 10.08 -10.69 20.85
N ASN A 594 10.12 -9.75 21.78
CA ASN A 594 10.13 -8.30 21.54
C ASN A 594 11.46 -7.75 22.08
N ASN A 595 12.08 -6.85 21.30
CA ASN A 595 13.12 -5.95 21.79
C ASN A 595 12.68 -4.50 21.53
N GLU A 596 12.25 -3.81 22.60
CA GLU A 596 11.62 -2.49 22.54
C GLU A 596 12.50 -1.44 21.85
N LEU A 597 13.83 -1.51 22.04
CA LEU A 597 14.77 -0.58 21.43
C LEU A 597 14.87 -0.81 19.91
N LEU A 598 15.01 -2.06 19.48
CA LEU A 598 15.04 -2.40 18.06
C LEU A 598 13.69 -2.13 17.41
N ASP A 599 12.62 -2.34 18.16
CA ASP A 599 11.27 -2.02 17.73
C ASP A 599 11.14 -0.51 17.46
N LEU A 600 11.54 0.36 18.40
CA LEU A 600 11.56 1.80 18.19
C LEU A 600 12.37 2.18 16.94
N ILE A 601 13.60 1.66 16.82
CA ILE A 601 14.51 1.98 15.70
C ILE A 601 13.95 1.51 14.36
N SER A 602 13.26 0.36 14.32
CA SER A 602 12.68 -0.19 13.08
C SER A 602 11.57 0.66 12.46
N ARG A 603 11.00 1.63 13.22
CA ARG A 603 10.00 2.59 12.74
C ARG A 603 10.61 3.81 12.07
N VAL A 604 11.88 4.08 12.37
CA VAL A 604 12.62 5.15 11.71
C VAL A 604 12.99 4.67 10.31
N PRO A 605 12.81 5.50 9.27
CA PRO A 605 13.18 5.12 7.92
C PRO A 605 14.69 5.24 7.72
N ASP A 606 15.25 4.31 6.95
CA ASP A 606 16.63 4.43 6.47
C ASP A 606 16.74 5.39 5.27
N ASN A 607 17.96 5.64 4.78
CA ASN A 607 18.14 6.60 3.70
C ASN A 607 17.58 6.11 2.36
N GLU A 608 17.45 4.80 2.15
CA GLU A 608 16.85 4.23 0.94
C GLU A 608 15.32 4.38 0.97
N GLU A 609 14.69 4.10 2.11
CA GLU A 609 13.26 4.34 2.35
C GLU A 609 12.92 5.83 2.17
N LEU A 610 13.74 6.74 2.72
CA LEU A 610 13.55 8.19 2.54
C LEU A 610 13.57 8.64 1.08
N LEU A 611 14.42 8.03 0.25
CA LEU A 611 14.47 8.30 -1.19
C LEU A 611 13.19 7.81 -1.89
N ASN A 612 12.68 6.65 -1.49
CA ASN A 612 11.42 6.13 -2.01
C ASN A 612 10.24 7.06 -1.66
N TYR A 613 10.27 7.70 -0.50
CA TYR A 613 9.24 8.65 -0.03
C TYR A 613 9.39 10.07 -0.56
N LYS A 614 10.45 10.37 -1.32
CA LYS A 614 10.69 11.72 -1.86
C LYS A 614 9.66 12.03 -2.95
N GLU A 615 8.76 12.98 -2.71
CA GLU A 615 7.77 13.39 -3.71
C GLU A 615 8.48 14.04 -4.92
N LEU A 616 8.08 13.68 -6.14
CA LEU A 616 8.52 14.37 -7.37
C LEU A 616 7.52 15.48 -7.68
N LYS A 617 8.01 16.61 -8.23
CA LYS A 617 7.13 17.72 -8.60
C LYS A 617 6.11 17.26 -9.66
N PRO A 618 4.80 17.48 -9.46
CA PRO A 618 3.82 17.29 -10.52
C PRO A 618 4.12 18.30 -11.63
N MET A 619 4.04 17.87 -12.89
CA MET A 619 4.18 18.76 -14.03
C MET A 619 2.81 18.94 -14.68
N PRO A 620 2.50 20.14 -15.21
CA PRO A 620 1.30 20.33 -16.02
C PRO A 620 1.36 19.38 -17.22
N THR A 621 0.33 18.56 -17.39
CA THR A 621 0.14 17.79 -18.63
C THR A 621 -0.26 18.77 -19.73
N ALA A 622 0.26 18.58 -20.94
CA ALA A 622 0.00 19.48 -22.09
C ALA A 622 -1.50 19.62 -22.43
N ASP A 623 -2.34 18.71 -21.95
CA ASP A 623 -3.79 18.75 -22.12
C ASP A 623 -4.50 19.78 -21.24
N CYS A 624 -3.82 20.36 -20.24
CA CYS A 624 -4.37 21.44 -19.42
C CYS A 624 -4.49 22.79 -20.16
N GLU A 625 -3.82 22.98 -21.30
CA GLU A 625 -3.85 24.28 -22.02
C GLU A 625 -4.98 24.41 -23.06
N ARG A 626 -5.79 23.37 -23.33
CA ARG A 626 -6.88 23.49 -24.32
C ARG A 626 -8.16 24.16 -23.80
N GLY A 627 -8.20 24.57 -22.53
CA GLY A 627 -9.37 25.18 -21.89
C GLY A 627 -9.42 26.71 -21.83
N SER A 628 -8.40 27.43 -22.33
CA SER A 628 -8.34 28.91 -22.24
C SER A 628 -7.95 29.54 -23.58
N PRO A 629 -8.81 30.36 -24.21
CA PRO A 629 -8.47 31.00 -25.47
C PRO A 629 -7.67 32.29 -25.21
N SER A 630 -6.35 32.22 -25.04
CA SER A 630 -5.51 33.44 -25.21
C SER A 630 -4.00 33.28 -25.45
N SER A 631 -3.38 32.09 -25.41
CA SER A 631 -1.90 32.01 -25.46
C SER A 631 -1.27 31.58 -26.80
N ASN A 632 -2.07 31.17 -27.79
CA ASN A 632 -1.52 30.66 -29.07
C ASN A 632 -1.08 31.75 -30.07
N ALA A 633 -1.38 33.02 -29.82
CA ALA A 633 -0.97 34.12 -30.70
C ALA A 633 0.50 34.53 -30.50
N THR A 634 1.01 34.50 -29.27
CA THR A 634 2.34 35.03 -28.93
C THR A 634 3.49 34.12 -29.35
N ARG A 635 3.28 32.80 -29.37
CA ARG A 635 4.31 31.82 -29.77
C ARG A 635 4.57 31.78 -31.28
N ARG A 636 3.58 32.17 -32.09
CA ARG A 636 3.70 32.22 -33.56
C ARG A 636 4.38 33.50 -34.05
N GLU A 637 4.29 34.60 -33.30
CA GLU A 637 5.03 35.84 -33.60
C GLU A 637 6.51 35.78 -33.19
N GLN A 638 6.84 35.16 -32.06
CA GLN A 638 8.25 35.00 -31.65
C GLN A 638 9.07 34.13 -32.61
N ARG A 639 8.45 33.11 -33.24
CA ARG A 639 9.11 32.30 -34.27
C ARG A 639 9.32 33.03 -35.61
N LYS A 640 8.56 34.08 -35.91
CA LYS A 640 8.78 34.90 -37.12
C LYS A 640 9.91 35.92 -36.92
N ARG A 641 10.11 36.44 -35.70
CA ARG A 641 11.21 37.38 -35.42
C ARG A 641 12.59 36.72 -35.41
N HIS A 642 12.71 35.45 -35.02
CA HIS A 642 13.99 34.72 -35.07
C HIS A 642 14.42 34.23 -36.47
N LYS A 643 13.56 34.37 -37.48
CA LYS A 643 13.88 34.03 -38.89
C LYS A 643 14.15 35.28 -39.75
N ALA A 644 14.09 36.47 -39.18
CA ALA A 644 14.28 37.74 -39.88
C ALA A 644 15.30 38.65 -39.18
N ALA A 645 16.19 38.09 -38.36
CA ALA A 645 17.32 38.77 -37.73
C ALA A 645 18.62 38.10 -38.17
#